data_AF-A0A2V5WJI0-F1
#
_entry.id   AF-A0A2V5WJI0-F1
#
_cell.length_a   1.000
_cell.length_b   1.000
_cell.length_c   1.000
_cell.angle_alpha   90.00
_cell.angle_beta   90.00
_cell.angle_gamma   90.00
#
_symmetry.space_group_name_H-M   'P 1'
#
loop_
_entity.id
_entity.type
_entity.pdbx_description
1 polymer ?
#
loop_
_entity_poly.entity_id
_entity_poly.type
_entity_poly.pdbx_seq_one_letter_code
_entity_poly.pdbx_strand_id
1 'polypeptide(L)'
;MHEIPPETVRPFVFSDPAGKRWPRLRLVLLIAGMLFFLALVVFVQTLFVTPQMRVPFSLRQLKGQLRALQKENPAGQVTTASLLWQKFGAARQAAKKVSKSTPARPRKKSPDNEVHLAFYTNGDPYSYTSLQQHAAQITHLCPEWMTVINGMGELQVDGDSRLPKFAANKGIALMPLLTNLVGDTWQPEAVENLAHGPAERQERFIRNVLAVLRNARASGVVIDWQQIDPAYRDDLASFIDKFADVLHDDEKELWLCVQPGQELDYIDFDRLSDNVDRFVAMLFDETSDIDPPGPLASRPWFEGWLHVLLEDTDTKQWIIALGSYGYDWTIGGKKADLIAFAEVMSRANDAEVGTAEVKAPSYSPYFYFQDEDKEHAVWFLDAVTFLNELREVRDQKAGGFALYRLGCEDPAIWDALSVPRDLKIDNQTRQSLQWIKATDTITDVGDGEIVTVDESHTDGLRNLGIDAAGYLTAKYVKFAQFPTLYHQGAGGEHQVAITFDDGPDPRWTPKILDILKGANAKAAFFLVGANAERYPKLVRRIVNEGHEIGNHTYYHPNLALCWPEHIRLELNATQLLLETITGRATALFRPPYAADTSPSQLSELIPLQIAEDLNYLVVLESIDPEDWAKPGADIILRRVKQQRRDGSIILLHDAGGDRSQTVEALPRILEWLHTRGDTVVPLSTLLGTTRDAVMPPLAESGQPFARVVSSTGFRVYHVVEEFLWAFMIVATALVVIRTLIVVWLAYRFRRRPRAEFAEPVSVVIAAYNEGKVIANTLRALLTTDYKGDVEVIVVDDGSRDETVTEAQQIAAADSRVRLLQQQNSGKARALQRALSAVRRGIVVFIDADTQCQRDTLPRLLEPFADAGVGAVSGHAKVGNLRRFIARCQALEYTCGFNLDRRAYNRWNCITVVPGAISAVRKEAIDEAGGLSLQTLAEDTDLTLSLHKYRQRIVYVPDAIAWTEAPESVGTLARQRSRWAYGTLQCLWKHRDMLFNWNYRALGWFSLPSIWFFQIILVAVTPMVDLFLLASLPFGAWRAVMPFVITFLSMDVILATLACLLEREPILRAWRILPMRLIYRPMLSYCIWKAILRAIKGAWVSWGKLERTASVPMRV
;
A
#
# COMPACT_ATOMS: atom_id res chain seq x y z
N MET A 1 -12.27 -7.10 57.56
CA MET A 1 -12.93 -8.40 57.36
C MET A 1 -12.94 -9.08 58.71
N HIS A 2 -14.12 -9.41 59.25
CA HIS A 2 -14.18 -10.26 60.45
C HIS A 2 -13.69 -11.65 60.07
N GLU A 3 -12.69 -12.15 60.80
CA GLU A 3 -12.14 -13.49 60.67
C GLU A 3 -13.21 -14.51 61.08
N ILE A 4 -13.65 -15.33 60.13
CA ILE A 4 -14.47 -16.51 60.38
C ILE A 4 -13.50 -17.66 60.68
N PRO A 5 -13.71 -18.47 61.74
CA PRO A 5 -12.81 -19.56 62.10
C PRO A 5 -12.68 -20.61 60.98
N PRO A 6 -11.49 -21.18 60.74
CA PRO A 6 -11.17 -22.03 59.59
C PRO A 6 -11.88 -23.39 59.55
N GLU A 7 -12.59 -23.81 60.61
CA GLU A 7 -13.23 -25.13 60.69
C GLU A 7 -14.67 -25.20 60.14
N THR A 8 -15.24 -24.09 59.64
CA THR A 8 -16.67 -24.04 59.22
C THR A 8 -16.92 -23.91 57.71
N VAL A 9 -15.89 -23.77 56.88
CA VAL A 9 -16.06 -23.58 55.43
C VAL A 9 -15.77 -24.88 54.68
N ARG A 10 -16.83 -25.56 54.18
CA ARG A 10 -16.65 -26.69 53.25
C ARG A 10 -15.78 -26.26 52.06
N PRO A 11 -14.75 -27.03 51.67
CA PRO A 11 -13.88 -26.67 50.56
C PRO A 11 -14.68 -26.59 49.25
N PHE A 12 -14.50 -25.51 48.51
CA PHE A 12 -15.12 -25.27 47.20
C PHE A 12 -14.11 -25.41 46.07
N VAL A 13 -14.61 -25.52 44.84
CA VAL A 13 -13.75 -25.64 43.66
C VAL A 13 -12.90 -24.37 43.50
N PHE A 14 -11.58 -24.56 43.42
CA PHE A 14 -10.50 -23.57 43.42
C PHE A 14 -10.05 -22.99 44.76
N SER A 15 -10.68 -23.37 45.89
CA SER A 15 -10.29 -22.89 47.22
C SER A 15 -8.77 -22.96 47.46
N ASP A 16 -8.20 -21.84 47.93
CA ASP A 16 -6.81 -21.77 48.41
C ASP A 16 -6.81 -21.33 49.88
N PRO A 17 -7.08 -22.24 50.83
CA PRO A 17 -7.15 -21.91 52.25
C PRO A 17 -5.83 -21.39 52.82
N ALA A 18 -4.69 -21.69 52.17
CA ALA A 18 -3.38 -21.18 52.57
C ALA A 18 -3.10 -19.75 52.05
N GLY A 19 -3.86 -19.25 51.06
CA GLY A 19 -3.67 -17.93 50.45
C GLY A 19 -2.33 -17.73 49.72
N LYS A 20 -1.56 -18.80 49.48
CA LYS A 20 -0.19 -18.74 48.93
C LYS A 20 -0.14 -18.81 47.40
N ARG A 21 -1.21 -19.24 46.73
CA ARG A 21 -1.24 -19.44 45.27
C ARG A 21 -1.13 -18.11 44.53
N TRP A 22 -1.91 -17.10 44.92
CA TRP A 22 -1.90 -15.80 44.25
C TRP A 22 -0.61 -15.00 44.45
N PRO A 23 -0.04 -14.87 45.67
CA PRO A 23 1.22 -14.14 45.85
C PRO A 23 2.38 -14.76 45.05
N ARG A 24 2.48 -16.10 45.03
CA ARG A 24 3.52 -16.81 44.25
C ARG A 24 3.34 -16.57 42.76
N LEU A 25 2.13 -16.78 42.23
CA LEU A 25 1.89 -16.54 40.81
C LEU A 25 2.06 -15.07 40.44
N ARG A 26 1.60 -14.13 41.28
CA ARG A 26 1.78 -12.69 41.05
C ARG A 26 3.26 -12.33 40.97
N LEU A 27 4.09 -12.88 41.85
CA LEU A 27 5.54 -12.67 41.82
C LEU A 27 6.14 -13.23 40.52
N VAL A 28 5.78 -14.46 40.13
CA VAL A 28 6.24 -15.08 38.89
C VAL A 28 5.81 -14.26 37.66
N LEU A 29 4.54 -13.84 37.60
CA LEU A 29 4.01 -13.02 36.51
C LEU A 29 4.63 -11.63 36.47
N LEU A 30 4.93 -11.03 37.63
CA LEU A 30 5.60 -9.73 37.70
C LEU A 30 7.04 -9.84 37.23
N ILE A 31 7.79 -10.86 37.68
CA ILE A 31 9.16 -11.12 37.22
C ILE A 31 9.16 -11.40 35.71
N ALA A 32 8.30 -12.30 35.23
CA ALA A 32 8.19 -12.64 33.82
C ALA A 32 7.77 -11.42 32.97
N GLY A 33 6.80 -10.64 33.45
CA GLY A 33 6.35 -9.41 32.78
C GLY A 33 7.43 -8.33 32.73
N MET A 34 8.21 -8.16 33.80
CA MET A 34 9.32 -7.21 33.84
C MET A 34 10.46 -7.65 32.91
N LEU A 35 10.80 -8.95 32.90
CA LEU A 35 11.79 -9.52 31.98
C LEU A 35 11.35 -9.39 30.51
N PHE A 36 10.08 -9.67 30.23
CA PHE A 36 9.51 -9.52 28.88
C PHE A 36 9.50 -8.05 28.45
N PHE A 37 9.07 -7.13 29.32
CA PHE A 37 9.10 -5.70 29.03
C PHE A 37 10.52 -5.21 28.78
N LEU A 38 11.48 -5.60 29.63
CA LEU A 38 12.89 -5.26 29.43
C LEU A 38 13.42 -5.81 28.10
N ALA A 39 13.15 -7.09 27.78
CA ALA A 39 13.57 -7.70 26.52
C ALA A 39 12.95 -7.00 25.31
N LEU A 40 11.66 -6.64 25.37
CA LEU A 40 10.98 -5.90 24.32
C LEU A 40 11.56 -4.50 24.13
N VAL A 41 11.82 -3.77 25.21
CA VAL A 41 12.45 -2.44 25.14
C VAL A 41 13.84 -2.53 24.53
N VAL A 42 14.66 -3.50 24.95
CA VAL A 42 16.00 -3.69 24.37
C VAL A 42 15.89 -4.06 22.90
N PHE A 43 14.97 -4.96 22.51
CA PHE A 43 14.74 -5.32 21.10
C PHE A 43 14.32 -4.12 20.25
N VAL A 44 13.31 -3.37 20.69
CA VAL A 44 12.85 -2.16 19.97
C VAL A 44 13.99 -1.16 19.87
N GLN A 45 14.76 -0.96 20.94
CA GLN A 45 15.92 -0.08 20.92
C GLN A 45 16.96 -0.53 19.88
N THR A 46 17.20 -1.84 19.71
CA THR A 46 18.13 -2.33 18.67
C THR A 46 17.69 -1.97 17.25
N LEU A 47 16.39 -1.83 16.97
CA LEU A 47 15.90 -1.46 15.64
C LEU A 47 16.19 0.02 15.29
N PHE A 48 16.39 0.87 16.30
CA PHE A 48 16.76 2.27 16.13
C PHE A 48 18.28 2.51 16.15
N VAL A 49 19.08 1.49 16.46
CA VAL A 49 20.54 1.59 16.38
C VAL A 49 20.97 1.34 14.93
N THR A 50 21.59 2.34 14.31
CA THR A 50 22.07 2.23 12.93
C THR A 50 23.18 1.17 12.84
N PRO A 51 23.08 0.21 11.90
CA PRO A 51 24.13 -0.78 11.66
C PRO A 51 25.44 -0.08 11.26
N GLN A 52 26.55 -0.42 11.91
CA GLN A 52 27.86 0.13 11.55
C GLN A 52 28.42 -0.61 10.34
N MET A 53 28.13 -0.11 9.14
CA MET A 53 28.72 -0.61 7.90
C MET A 53 30.12 -0.03 7.68
N ARG A 54 31.13 -0.89 7.64
CA ARG A 54 32.50 -0.52 7.24
C ARG A 54 32.63 -0.63 5.72
N VAL A 55 32.04 0.34 5.02
CA VAL A 55 32.27 0.46 3.57
C VAL A 55 33.66 1.05 3.30
N PRO A 56 34.43 0.50 2.35
CA PRO A 56 35.70 1.07 1.90
C PRO A 56 35.61 2.55 1.55
N PHE A 57 36.69 3.29 1.79
CA PHE A 57 36.74 4.72 1.47
C PHE A 57 36.48 5.00 -0.01
N SER A 58 36.93 4.12 -0.91
CA SER A 58 36.64 4.19 -2.35
C SER A 58 35.15 4.20 -2.67
N LEU A 59 34.30 3.54 -1.88
CA LEU A 59 32.84 3.56 -2.06
C LEU A 59 32.20 4.81 -1.42
N ARG A 60 32.86 5.46 -0.46
CA ARG A 60 32.40 6.72 0.16
C ARG A 60 32.79 7.96 -0.62
N GLN A 61 33.84 7.87 -1.44
CA GLN A 61 34.42 8.97 -2.20
C GLN A 61 33.90 9.07 -3.63
N LEU A 62 32.89 8.28 -3.98
CA LEU A 62 32.31 8.21 -5.31
C LEU A 62 31.66 9.54 -5.81
N LYS A 63 31.63 10.61 -5.00
CA LYS A 63 31.37 11.97 -5.52
C LYS A 63 32.55 12.39 -6.41
N GLY A 64 32.34 12.43 -7.73
CA GLY A 64 33.36 12.79 -8.72
C GLY A 64 34.15 14.03 -8.31
N GLN A 65 35.49 13.96 -8.38
CA GLN A 65 36.33 15.11 -8.10
C GLN A 65 36.55 15.89 -9.40
N LEU A 66 35.53 16.63 -9.83
CA LEU A 66 35.68 17.55 -10.94
C LEU A 66 36.66 18.67 -10.55
N ARG A 67 37.53 19.09 -11.47
CA ARG A 67 38.48 20.19 -11.25
C ARG A 67 38.48 21.17 -12.41
N ALA A 68 38.21 22.44 -12.15
CA ALA A 68 38.23 23.47 -13.18
C ALA A 68 39.61 23.61 -13.84
N LEU A 69 39.60 23.81 -15.16
CA LEU A 69 40.78 24.11 -15.96
C LEU A 69 40.68 25.54 -16.50
N GLN A 70 41.69 26.37 -16.24
CA GLN A 70 41.81 27.68 -16.89
C GLN A 70 42.48 27.51 -18.26
N LYS A 71 41.69 27.57 -19.33
CA LYS A 71 42.18 27.63 -20.70
C LYS A 71 41.58 28.82 -21.44
N GLU A 72 42.42 29.52 -22.19
CA GLU A 72 41.94 30.50 -23.17
C GLU A 72 41.41 29.76 -24.39
N ASN A 73 40.22 30.17 -24.82
CA ASN A 73 39.47 29.55 -25.90
C ASN A 73 40.09 29.85 -27.29
N PRO A 74 40.18 28.87 -28.20
CA PRO A 74 40.53 29.12 -29.60
C PRO A 74 39.47 29.90 -30.42
N ALA A 75 38.30 30.24 -29.86
CA ALA A 75 37.17 30.94 -30.52
C ALA A 75 37.45 32.35 -31.10
N GLY A 76 38.70 32.79 -31.17
CA GLY A 76 39.10 33.88 -32.05
C GLY A 76 39.05 33.52 -33.55
N GLN A 77 38.98 32.23 -33.89
CA GLN A 77 38.89 31.76 -35.28
C GLN A 77 37.45 31.38 -35.64
N VAL A 78 36.77 32.28 -36.33
CA VAL A 78 35.51 32.02 -37.06
C VAL A 78 35.73 30.80 -37.96
N THR A 79 35.04 29.68 -37.69
CA THR A 79 35.19 28.44 -38.47
C THR A 79 34.64 28.64 -39.88
N THR A 80 35.11 27.87 -40.87
CA THR A 80 34.57 27.96 -42.23
C THR A 80 33.08 27.57 -42.30
N ALA A 81 32.61 26.72 -41.39
CA ALA A 81 31.19 26.36 -41.22
C ALA A 81 30.35 27.57 -40.79
N SER A 82 30.85 28.40 -39.88
CA SER A 82 30.16 29.60 -39.38
C SER A 82 29.85 30.68 -40.44
N LEU A 83 30.50 30.58 -41.62
CA LEU A 83 30.36 31.52 -42.75
C LEU A 83 29.59 30.93 -43.95
N LEU A 84 28.99 29.74 -43.81
CA LEU A 84 28.25 29.09 -44.90
C LEU A 84 27.08 29.94 -45.42
N TRP A 85 26.45 30.74 -44.55
CA TRP A 85 25.38 31.67 -44.92
C TRP A 85 25.82 32.68 -46.00
N GLN A 86 27.10 33.09 -46.05
CA GLN A 86 27.60 34.02 -47.08
C GLN A 86 27.58 33.38 -48.47
N LYS A 87 27.95 32.08 -48.56
CA LYS A 87 27.92 31.32 -49.81
C LYS A 87 26.47 31.08 -50.25
N PHE A 88 25.61 30.69 -49.32
CA PHE A 88 24.19 30.47 -49.61
C PHE A 88 23.50 31.76 -50.05
N GLY A 89 23.70 32.87 -49.33
CA GLY A 89 23.18 34.19 -49.71
C GLY A 89 23.64 34.62 -51.11
N ALA A 90 24.92 34.44 -51.44
CA ALA A 90 25.43 34.73 -52.77
C ALA A 90 24.80 33.84 -53.86
N ALA A 91 24.60 32.54 -53.60
CA ALA A 91 23.94 31.62 -54.52
C ALA A 91 22.47 31.98 -54.75
N ARG A 92 21.72 32.32 -53.69
CA ARG A 92 20.33 32.76 -53.74
C ARG A 92 20.16 34.06 -54.52
N GLN A 93 21.03 35.04 -54.28
CA GLN A 93 21.06 36.30 -55.05
C GLN A 93 21.42 36.06 -56.54
N ALA A 94 22.27 35.09 -56.85
CA ALA A 94 22.59 34.72 -58.22
C ALA A 94 21.42 34.02 -58.94
N ALA A 95 20.74 33.07 -58.28
CA ALA A 95 19.55 32.41 -58.80
C ALA A 95 18.41 33.41 -59.09
N LYS A 96 18.23 34.39 -58.21
CA LYS A 96 17.25 35.48 -58.38
C LYS A 96 17.54 36.39 -59.56
N LYS A 97 18.81 36.59 -59.95
CA LYS A 97 19.16 37.36 -61.17
C LYS A 97 18.78 36.63 -62.46
N VAL A 98 18.61 35.30 -62.41
CA VAL A 98 18.22 34.47 -63.55
C VAL A 98 16.69 34.33 -63.63
N SER A 99 15.99 34.32 -62.50
CA SER A 99 14.52 34.29 -62.43
C SER A 99 13.91 35.70 -62.44
N LYS A 100 13.15 36.04 -63.49
CA LYS A 100 12.31 37.26 -63.55
C LYS A 100 10.88 37.01 -63.01
N SER A 101 10.68 36.16 -62.02
CA SER A 101 9.37 35.99 -61.38
C SER A 101 9.21 36.91 -60.18
N THR A 102 8.06 37.58 -60.10
CA THR A 102 7.59 38.33 -58.92
C THR A 102 7.51 37.39 -57.71
N PRO A 103 7.83 37.84 -56.48
CA PRO A 103 7.69 37.00 -55.29
C PRO A 103 6.26 36.47 -55.17
N ALA A 104 6.11 35.16 -54.99
CA ALA A 104 4.83 34.55 -54.68
C ALA A 104 4.34 35.08 -53.33
N ARG A 105 3.07 35.47 -53.26
CA ARG A 105 2.42 35.86 -52.00
C ARG A 105 1.60 34.66 -51.54
N PRO A 106 1.75 34.20 -50.29
CA PRO A 106 1.02 33.04 -49.81
C PRO A 106 -0.50 33.24 -49.98
N ARG A 107 -1.21 32.20 -50.39
CA ARG A 107 -2.67 32.22 -50.61
C ARG A 107 -3.45 32.55 -49.33
N LYS A 108 -2.86 32.30 -48.16
CA LYS A 108 -3.43 32.56 -46.84
C LYS A 108 -2.48 33.46 -46.05
N LYS A 109 -2.97 34.60 -45.58
CA LYS A 109 -2.15 35.48 -44.72
C LYS A 109 -1.99 34.84 -43.34
N SER A 110 -0.74 34.66 -42.96
CA SER A 110 -0.26 34.44 -41.60
C SER A 110 -1.03 35.32 -40.58
N PRO A 111 -1.62 34.76 -39.51
CA PRO A 111 -2.25 35.56 -38.46
C PRO A 111 -1.23 36.50 -37.77
N ASP A 112 -1.72 37.63 -37.25
CA ASP A 112 -0.89 38.74 -36.73
C ASP A 112 -0.28 38.52 -35.33
N ASN A 113 -0.57 37.40 -34.66
CA ASN A 113 -0.08 37.11 -33.31
C ASN A 113 1.30 36.44 -33.35
N GLU A 114 2.21 36.89 -32.48
CA GLU A 114 3.53 36.28 -32.28
C GLU A 114 3.36 34.84 -31.77
N VAL A 115 3.90 33.88 -32.51
CA VAL A 115 3.90 32.46 -32.13
C VAL A 115 5.02 32.21 -31.13
N HIS A 116 4.70 31.61 -30.00
CA HIS A 116 5.65 31.00 -29.07
C HIS A 116 5.46 29.49 -29.14
N LEU A 117 6.32 28.82 -29.90
CA LEU A 117 6.34 27.37 -30.03
C LEU A 117 7.27 26.77 -28.96
N ALA A 118 6.92 25.63 -28.38
CA ALA A 118 7.78 24.93 -27.45
C ALA A 118 7.92 23.45 -27.86
N PHE A 119 9.14 22.98 -28.04
CA PHE A 119 9.42 21.57 -28.33
C PHE A 119 9.38 20.75 -27.04
N TYR A 120 8.69 19.61 -27.11
CA TYR A 120 8.46 18.71 -25.98
C TYR A 120 9.02 17.32 -26.31
N THR A 121 9.98 16.86 -25.50
CA THR A 121 10.53 15.51 -25.66
C THR A 121 9.66 14.51 -24.91
N ASN A 122 9.26 13.45 -25.63
CA ASN A 122 8.37 12.43 -25.08
C ASN A 122 9.11 11.54 -24.07
N GLY A 123 8.48 11.25 -22.93
CA GLY A 123 9.09 10.46 -21.85
C GLY A 123 10.02 11.24 -20.91
N ASP A 124 10.40 12.46 -21.26
CA ASP A 124 11.21 13.33 -20.39
C ASP A 124 10.32 13.97 -19.28
N PRO A 125 10.55 13.65 -17.98
CA PRO A 125 9.79 14.23 -16.88
C PRO A 125 10.04 15.74 -16.72
N TYR A 126 11.22 16.24 -17.12
CA TYR A 126 11.59 17.64 -16.98
C TYR A 126 10.85 18.52 -17.99
N SER A 127 10.73 18.07 -19.25
CA SER A 127 9.87 18.67 -20.28
C SER A 127 8.43 18.90 -19.79
N TYR A 128 7.85 17.92 -19.09
CA TYR A 128 6.47 18.02 -18.59
C TYR A 128 6.34 19.01 -17.43
N THR A 129 7.33 19.04 -16.54
CA THR A 129 7.35 19.96 -15.40
C THR A 129 7.46 21.41 -15.87
N SER A 130 8.38 21.70 -16.79
CA SER A 130 8.50 23.03 -17.41
C SER A 130 7.20 23.45 -18.12
N LEU A 131 6.59 22.55 -18.90
CA LEU A 131 5.30 22.81 -19.55
C LEU A 131 4.20 23.20 -18.54
N GLN A 132 4.11 22.51 -17.40
CA GLN A 132 3.11 22.83 -16.38
C GLN A 132 3.30 24.22 -15.77
N GLN A 133 4.55 24.61 -15.53
CA GLN A 133 4.91 25.90 -14.94
C GLN A 133 4.69 27.06 -15.91
N HIS A 134 5.02 26.87 -17.20
CA HIS A 134 5.11 27.96 -18.18
C HIS A 134 4.02 27.93 -19.27
N ALA A 135 3.00 27.08 -19.13
CA ALA A 135 1.88 26.95 -20.08
C ALA A 135 1.22 28.28 -20.48
N ALA A 136 1.21 29.30 -19.62
CA ALA A 136 0.58 30.60 -19.93
C ALA A 136 1.36 31.43 -20.96
N GLN A 137 2.63 31.12 -21.20
CA GLN A 137 3.51 31.82 -22.13
C GLN A 137 3.69 31.08 -23.46
N ILE A 138 3.14 29.86 -23.57
CA ILE A 138 3.25 28.98 -24.73
C ILE A 138 1.97 29.08 -25.55
N THR A 139 2.11 29.27 -26.87
CA THR A 139 0.96 29.30 -27.79
C THR A 139 0.78 27.98 -28.52
N HIS A 140 1.90 27.33 -28.88
CA HIS A 140 1.94 26.08 -29.62
C HIS A 140 2.89 25.10 -28.93
N LEU A 141 2.48 23.83 -28.82
CA LEU A 141 3.28 22.76 -28.23
C LEU A 141 3.61 21.73 -29.31
N CYS A 142 4.89 21.44 -29.51
CA CYS A 142 5.38 20.49 -30.50
C CYS A 142 5.98 19.23 -29.84
N PRO A 143 5.17 18.19 -29.58
CA PRO A 143 5.68 16.95 -29.02
C PRO A 143 6.22 15.98 -30.09
N GLU A 144 7.32 15.31 -29.78
CA GLU A 144 7.93 14.24 -30.59
C GLU A 144 7.06 12.98 -30.58
N TRP A 145 6.15 12.82 -31.56
CA TRP A 145 5.15 11.73 -31.54
C TRP A 145 5.19 10.78 -32.71
N MET A 146 5.62 11.23 -33.88
CA MET A 146 5.47 10.47 -35.12
C MET A 146 6.82 10.31 -35.82
N THR A 147 7.17 9.08 -36.14
CA THR A 147 8.41 8.76 -36.87
C THR A 147 8.09 7.92 -38.11
N VAL A 148 8.67 8.30 -39.25
CA VAL A 148 8.64 7.48 -40.47
C VAL A 148 9.75 6.44 -40.40
N ILE A 149 9.40 5.16 -40.30
CA ILE A 149 10.38 4.10 -39.98
C ILE A 149 10.89 3.32 -41.20
N ASN A 150 10.28 3.49 -42.38
CA ASN A 150 10.73 2.84 -43.62
C ASN A 150 10.15 3.49 -44.89
N GLY A 151 10.71 3.13 -46.05
CA GLY A 151 10.29 3.62 -47.38
C GLY A 151 8.90 3.16 -47.84
N MET A 152 8.18 2.36 -47.06
CA MET A 152 6.79 1.99 -47.33
C MET A 152 5.78 3.00 -46.74
N GLY A 153 6.28 4.02 -46.02
CA GLY A 153 5.47 5.01 -45.34
C GLY A 153 4.80 4.45 -44.09
N GLU A 154 5.45 3.53 -43.38
CA GLU A 154 4.97 3.08 -42.06
C GLU A 154 5.32 4.13 -41.00
N LEU A 155 4.36 4.36 -40.10
CA LEU A 155 4.42 5.38 -39.06
C LEU A 155 4.50 4.70 -37.69
N GLN A 156 5.58 4.95 -36.95
CA GLN A 156 5.63 4.68 -35.53
C GLN A 156 5.05 5.89 -34.78
N VAL A 157 4.12 5.62 -33.87
CA VAL A 157 3.44 6.65 -33.08
C VAL A 157 3.68 6.37 -31.61
N ASP A 158 4.32 7.31 -30.93
CA ASP A 158 4.54 7.27 -29.48
C ASP A 158 4.03 8.57 -28.85
N GLY A 159 2.76 8.57 -28.47
CA GLY A 159 2.06 9.77 -28.01
C GLY A 159 1.79 9.77 -26.51
N ASP A 160 2.21 10.83 -25.81
CA ASP A 160 1.81 11.06 -24.42
C ASP A 160 0.31 11.38 -24.32
N SER A 161 -0.44 10.42 -23.79
CA SER A 161 -1.89 10.51 -23.57
C SER A 161 -2.35 11.67 -22.68
N ARG A 162 -1.46 12.28 -21.88
CA ARG A 162 -1.75 13.41 -20.98
C ARG A 162 -1.87 14.73 -21.74
N LEU A 163 -1.11 14.92 -22.82
CA LEU A 163 -0.95 16.22 -23.49
C LEU A 163 -2.21 16.73 -24.19
N PRO A 164 -2.99 15.93 -24.94
CA PRO A 164 -4.20 16.42 -25.61
C PRO A 164 -5.16 17.14 -24.66
N LYS A 165 -5.38 16.55 -23.48
CA LYS A 165 -6.26 17.11 -22.45
C LYS A 165 -5.65 18.34 -21.79
N PHE A 166 -4.34 18.33 -21.53
CA PHE A 166 -3.63 19.46 -20.94
C PHE A 166 -3.65 20.68 -21.87
N ALA A 167 -3.25 20.50 -23.13
CA ALA A 167 -3.21 21.56 -24.13
C ALA A 167 -4.60 22.20 -24.35
N ALA A 168 -5.64 21.37 -24.49
CA ALA A 168 -7.01 21.85 -24.63
C ALA A 168 -7.49 22.67 -23.41
N ASN A 169 -7.14 22.26 -22.19
CA ASN A 169 -7.51 22.99 -20.97
C ASN A 169 -6.79 24.34 -20.84
N LYS A 170 -5.59 24.46 -21.38
CA LYS A 170 -4.76 25.67 -21.32
C LYS A 170 -4.90 26.57 -22.55
N GLY A 171 -5.62 26.12 -23.60
CA GLY A 171 -5.77 26.86 -24.84
C GLY A 171 -4.51 26.86 -25.72
N ILE A 172 -3.67 25.84 -25.59
CA ILE A 172 -2.42 25.68 -26.36
C ILE A 172 -2.73 24.87 -27.62
N ALA A 173 -2.26 25.33 -28.77
CA ALA A 173 -2.37 24.61 -30.04
C ALA A 173 -1.36 23.44 -30.08
N LEU A 174 -1.85 22.22 -30.27
CA LEU A 174 -1.00 21.04 -30.31
C LEU A 174 -0.53 20.78 -31.75
N MET A 175 0.78 20.70 -31.96
CA MET A 175 1.44 20.57 -33.26
C MET A 175 2.45 19.41 -33.24
N PRO A 176 2.02 18.13 -33.24
CA PRO A 176 2.92 16.99 -33.13
C PRO A 176 4.03 16.98 -34.19
N LEU A 177 5.26 16.64 -33.79
CA LEU A 177 6.42 16.52 -34.66
C LEU A 177 6.36 15.19 -35.45
N LEU A 178 6.66 15.28 -36.73
CA LEU A 178 6.82 14.17 -37.67
C LEU A 178 8.26 14.13 -38.19
N THR A 179 9.04 13.16 -37.73
CA THR A 179 10.47 13.05 -38.05
C THR A 179 10.81 11.75 -38.80
N ASN A 180 12.01 11.70 -39.40
CA ASN A 180 12.65 10.48 -39.92
C ASN A 180 13.82 10.00 -39.05
N LEU A 181 13.92 10.46 -37.79
CA LEU A 181 14.91 10.01 -36.82
C LEU A 181 14.42 8.75 -36.08
N VAL A 182 15.13 7.62 -36.26
CA VAL A 182 14.83 6.34 -35.58
C VAL A 182 15.97 6.01 -34.62
N GLY A 183 15.76 6.22 -33.32
CA GLY A 183 16.87 6.23 -32.35
C GLY A 183 17.79 7.41 -32.65
N ASP A 184 19.09 7.17 -32.82
CA ASP A 184 20.07 8.21 -33.16
C ASP A 184 20.44 8.22 -34.65
N THR A 185 19.61 7.62 -35.51
CA THR A 185 19.92 7.48 -36.94
C THR A 185 18.80 8.00 -37.81
N TRP A 186 19.12 9.01 -38.61
CA TRP A 186 18.25 9.55 -39.66
C TRP A 186 18.00 8.50 -40.75
N GLN A 187 16.75 8.41 -41.22
CA GLN A 187 16.31 7.49 -42.27
C GLN A 187 15.90 8.29 -43.53
N PRO A 188 16.86 8.85 -44.29
CA PRO A 188 16.52 9.67 -45.46
C PRO A 188 15.79 8.86 -46.53
N GLU A 189 16.17 7.59 -46.74
CA GLU A 189 15.55 6.72 -47.74
C GLU A 189 14.06 6.46 -47.43
N ALA A 190 13.65 6.57 -46.16
CA ALA A 190 12.25 6.41 -45.78
C ALA A 190 11.37 7.52 -46.37
N VAL A 191 11.87 8.76 -46.33
CA VAL A 191 11.19 9.95 -46.86
C VAL A 191 11.32 10.03 -48.37
N GLU A 192 12.51 9.75 -48.92
CA GLU A 192 12.77 9.76 -50.37
C GLU A 192 11.87 8.77 -51.12
N ASN A 193 11.81 7.51 -50.65
CA ASN A 193 10.95 6.49 -51.26
C ASN A 193 9.45 6.73 -51.04
N LEU A 194 9.09 7.52 -50.04
CA LEU A 194 7.72 7.95 -49.81
C LEU A 194 7.33 9.06 -50.80
N ALA A 195 8.19 10.07 -50.94
CA ALA A 195 8.01 11.20 -51.85
C ALA A 195 7.99 10.76 -53.32
N HIS A 196 8.94 9.92 -53.74
CA HIS A 196 9.00 9.35 -55.10
C HIS A 196 8.02 8.19 -55.33
N GLY A 197 7.36 7.70 -54.27
CA GLY A 197 6.51 6.51 -54.30
C GLY A 197 5.19 6.70 -55.06
N PRO A 198 4.46 5.61 -55.35
CA PRO A 198 3.16 5.67 -56.03
C PRO A 198 2.12 6.43 -55.18
N ALA A 199 1.17 7.11 -55.85
CA ALA A 199 0.16 7.96 -55.21
C ALA A 199 -0.63 7.27 -54.08
N GLU A 200 -0.92 5.97 -54.21
CA GLU A 200 -1.61 5.19 -53.17
C GLU A 200 -0.82 5.12 -51.86
N ARG A 201 0.52 5.04 -51.94
CA ARG A 201 1.42 5.00 -50.77
C ARG A 201 1.41 6.35 -50.06
N GLN A 202 1.57 7.43 -50.83
CA GLN A 202 1.51 8.81 -50.33
C GLN A 202 0.17 9.09 -49.64
N GLU A 203 -0.95 8.72 -50.26
CA GLU A 203 -2.28 8.93 -49.68
C GLU A 203 -2.53 8.11 -48.42
N ARG A 204 -2.05 6.86 -48.40
CA ARG A 204 -2.15 6.03 -47.20
C ARG A 204 -1.37 6.64 -46.04
N PHE A 205 -0.16 7.13 -46.30
CA PHE A 205 0.66 7.81 -45.30
C PHE A 205 -0.05 9.06 -44.76
N ILE A 206 -0.51 9.94 -45.65
CA ILE A 206 -1.22 11.17 -45.27
C ILE A 206 -2.48 10.85 -44.44
N ARG A 207 -3.25 9.82 -44.83
CA ARG A 207 -4.42 9.37 -44.05
C ARG A 207 -4.04 8.86 -42.66
N ASN A 208 -2.92 8.16 -42.52
CA ASN A 208 -2.45 7.67 -41.22
C ASN A 208 -2.04 8.84 -40.30
N VAL A 209 -1.32 9.84 -40.83
CA VAL A 209 -0.98 11.04 -40.07
C VAL A 209 -2.24 11.79 -39.65
N LEU A 210 -3.19 12.02 -40.57
CA LEU A 210 -4.48 12.65 -40.26
C LEU A 210 -5.25 11.91 -39.15
N ALA A 211 -5.21 10.58 -39.13
CA ALA A 211 -5.87 9.80 -38.07
C ALA A 211 -5.25 10.09 -36.69
N VAL A 212 -3.93 10.21 -36.60
CA VAL A 212 -3.23 10.60 -35.36
C VAL A 212 -3.63 12.01 -34.94
N LEU A 213 -3.58 12.98 -35.86
CA LEU A 213 -3.92 14.38 -35.59
C LEU A 213 -5.38 14.55 -35.13
N ARG A 214 -6.32 13.81 -35.73
CA ARG A 214 -7.74 13.81 -35.35
C ARG A 214 -7.97 13.22 -33.97
N ASN A 215 -7.31 12.09 -33.66
CA ASN A 215 -7.43 11.44 -32.36
C ASN A 215 -6.92 12.34 -31.23
N ALA A 216 -5.85 13.08 -31.48
CA ALA A 216 -5.27 14.02 -30.51
C ALA A 216 -5.94 15.40 -30.48
N ARG A 217 -6.85 15.70 -31.41
CA ARG A 217 -7.39 17.06 -31.64
C ARG A 217 -6.29 18.10 -31.87
N ALA A 218 -5.23 17.71 -32.57
CA ALA A 218 -4.11 18.59 -32.92
C ALA A 218 -4.54 19.69 -33.90
N SER A 219 -3.88 20.85 -33.87
CA SER A 219 -4.09 21.96 -34.80
C SER A 219 -3.37 21.77 -36.14
N GLY A 220 -2.37 20.89 -36.18
CA GLY A 220 -1.53 20.68 -37.36
C GLY A 220 -0.38 19.72 -37.07
N VAL A 221 0.63 19.71 -37.94
CA VAL A 221 1.84 18.90 -37.81
C VAL A 221 3.07 19.75 -38.12
N VAL A 222 4.17 19.50 -37.40
CA VAL A 222 5.50 20.03 -37.73
C VAL A 222 6.31 18.91 -38.35
N ILE A 223 6.87 19.12 -39.54
CA ILE A 223 7.68 18.13 -40.26
C ILE A 223 9.14 18.46 -40.07
N ASP A 224 9.91 17.50 -39.56
CA ASP A 224 11.36 17.57 -39.42
C ASP A 224 12.02 16.38 -40.14
N TRP A 225 12.15 16.53 -41.46
CA TRP A 225 12.81 15.55 -42.31
C TRP A 225 14.18 16.07 -42.72
N GLN A 226 15.22 15.38 -42.28
CA GLN A 226 16.62 15.77 -42.47
C GLN A 226 17.39 14.77 -43.33
N GLN A 227 18.57 15.19 -43.79
CA GLN A 227 19.52 14.41 -44.60
C GLN A 227 19.00 13.89 -45.96
N ILE A 228 18.03 14.58 -46.57
CA ILE A 228 17.44 14.19 -47.86
C ILE A 228 18.36 14.54 -49.03
N ASP A 229 18.54 13.62 -49.99
CA ASP A 229 19.31 13.90 -51.20
C ASP A 229 18.65 15.01 -52.05
N PRO A 230 19.35 16.11 -52.41
CA PRO A 230 18.84 17.18 -53.27
C PRO A 230 18.26 16.71 -54.61
N ALA A 231 18.62 15.52 -55.10
CA ALA A 231 18.01 14.92 -56.29
C ALA A 231 16.48 14.73 -56.17
N TYR A 232 15.94 14.59 -54.96
CA TYR A 232 14.51 14.43 -54.70
C TYR A 232 13.77 15.75 -54.42
N ARG A 233 14.43 16.91 -54.57
CA ARG A 233 13.84 18.24 -54.31
C ARG A 233 12.45 18.43 -54.93
N ASP A 234 12.29 18.08 -56.21
CA ASP A 234 11.03 18.27 -56.94
C ASP A 234 9.93 17.28 -56.50
N ASP A 235 10.30 16.03 -56.21
CA ASP A 235 9.40 14.99 -55.71
C ASP A 235 8.90 15.35 -54.30
N LEU A 236 9.82 15.78 -53.44
CA LEU A 236 9.53 16.21 -52.08
C LEU A 236 8.61 17.44 -52.07
N ALA A 237 8.91 18.45 -52.90
CA ALA A 237 8.06 19.63 -53.00
C ALA A 237 6.63 19.27 -53.46
N SER A 238 6.52 18.38 -54.46
CA SER A 238 5.22 17.89 -54.96
C SER A 238 4.44 17.09 -53.90
N PHE A 239 5.15 16.30 -53.09
CA PHE A 239 4.53 15.54 -52.02
C PHE A 239 4.07 16.43 -50.86
N ILE A 240 4.89 17.40 -50.44
CA ILE A 240 4.53 18.37 -49.40
C ILE A 240 3.35 19.23 -49.85
N ASP A 241 3.30 19.68 -51.11
CA ASP A 241 2.14 20.39 -51.67
C ASP A 241 0.84 19.55 -51.51
N LYS A 242 0.89 18.28 -51.94
CA LYS A 242 -0.24 17.35 -51.80
C LYS A 242 -0.61 17.12 -50.32
N PHE A 243 0.38 17.07 -49.45
CA PHE A 243 0.17 16.86 -48.02
C PHE A 243 -0.50 18.07 -47.36
N ALA A 244 -0.02 19.28 -47.68
CA ALA A 244 -0.59 20.54 -47.22
C ALA A 244 -2.06 20.67 -47.64
N ASP A 245 -2.38 20.42 -48.92
CA ASP A 245 -3.77 20.49 -49.43
C ASP A 245 -4.71 19.58 -48.61
N VAL A 246 -4.31 18.33 -48.36
CA VAL A 246 -5.11 17.36 -47.62
C VAL A 246 -5.25 17.72 -46.14
N LEU A 247 -4.25 18.36 -45.54
CA LEU A 247 -4.34 18.87 -44.17
C LEU A 247 -5.25 20.10 -44.08
N HIS A 248 -5.15 21.02 -45.04
CA HIS A 248 -5.98 22.22 -45.10
C HIS A 248 -7.46 21.88 -45.28
N ASP A 249 -7.78 20.83 -46.04
CA ASP A 249 -9.15 20.30 -46.18
C ASP A 249 -9.74 19.80 -44.85
N ASP A 250 -8.91 19.41 -43.88
CA ASP A 250 -9.32 19.01 -42.51
C ASP A 250 -9.12 20.12 -41.46
N GLU A 251 -8.91 21.37 -41.91
CA GLU A 251 -8.61 22.54 -41.07
C GLU A 251 -7.34 22.37 -40.21
N LYS A 252 -6.32 21.68 -40.72
CA LYS A 252 -5.03 21.45 -40.06
C LYS A 252 -3.92 22.27 -40.72
N GLU A 253 -2.94 22.72 -39.94
CA GLU A 253 -1.75 23.42 -40.44
C GLU A 253 -0.58 22.45 -40.74
N LEU A 254 0.27 22.82 -41.70
CA LEU A 254 1.53 22.14 -42.00
C LEU A 254 2.70 23.10 -41.81
N TRP A 255 3.58 22.78 -40.87
CA TRP A 255 4.80 23.54 -40.60
C TRP A 255 6.02 22.71 -41.00
N LEU A 256 7.04 23.33 -41.58
CA LEU A 256 8.25 22.62 -42.05
C LEU A 256 9.50 23.15 -41.34
N CYS A 257 10.22 22.27 -40.65
CA CYS A 257 11.53 22.57 -40.07
C CYS A 257 12.58 22.76 -41.16
N VAL A 258 13.49 23.69 -40.92
CA VAL A 258 14.55 24.10 -41.84
C VAL A 258 15.84 24.20 -41.05
N GLN A 259 16.80 23.34 -41.39
CA GLN A 259 18.16 23.38 -40.84
C GLN A 259 19.06 24.22 -41.74
N PRO A 260 19.75 25.24 -41.21
CA PRO A 260 20.69 26.04 -41.99
C PRO A 260 21.93 25.23 -42.40
N GLY A 261 22.28 25.22 -43.68
CA GLY A 261 23.47 24.52 -44.18
C GLY A 261 23.26 23.88 -45.55
N GLN A 262 23.83 22.69 -45.75
CA GLN A 262 23.65 21.90 -46.99
C GLN A 262 22.22 21.38 -47.16
N GLU A 263 21.45 21.29 -46.07
CA GLU A 263 20.06 20.84 -46.07
C GLU A 263 19.09 21.81 -46.76
N LEU A 264 19.52 23.04 -47.01
CA LEU A 264 18.73 24.01 -47.77
C LEU A 264 18.64 23.67 -49.27
N ASP A 265 19.53 22.79 -49.78
CA ASP A 265 19.60 22.48 -51.20
C ASP A 265 18.45 21.57 -51.68
N TYR A 266 17.80 20.81 -50.77
CA TYR A 266 16.66 19.95 -51.11
C TYR A 266 15.28 20.60 -50.91
N ILE A 267 15.20 21.76 -50.27
CA ILE A 267 13.93 22.47 -50.00
C ILE A 267 13.67 23.51 -51.10
N ASP A 268 12.51 23.46 -51.73
CA ASP A 268 12.07 24.47 -52.70
C ASP A 268 11.19 25.55 -52.05
N PHE A 269 11.82 26.55 -51.43
CA PHE A 269 11.13 27.62 -50.70
C PHE A 269 10.12 28.38 -51.57
N ASP A 270 10.46 28.71 -52.81
CA ASP A 270 9.60 29.50 -53.70
C ASP A 270 8.31 28.75 -54.08
N ARG A 271 8.40 27.41 -54.18
CA ARG A 271 7.25 26.56 -54.47
C ARG A 271 6.41 26.27 -53.23
N LEU A 272 7.07 25.97 -52.11
CA LEU A 272 6.41 25.56 -50.88
C LEU A 272 5.79 26.73 -50.10
N SER A 273 6.27 27.97 -50.30
CA SER A 273 5.78 29.15 -49.58
C SER A 273 4.28 29.42 -49.77
N ASP A 274 3.67 28.92 -50.85
CA ASP A 274 2.24 29.13 -51.12
C ASP A 274 1.32 28.21 -50.30
N ASN A 275 1.81 27.02 -49.91
CA ASN A 275 1.01 25.95 -49.29
C ASN A 275 1.46 25.61 -47.86
N VAL A 276 2.73 25.82 -47.50
CA VAL A 276 3.23 25.63 -46.12
C VAL A 276 2.79 26.81 -45.25
N ASP A 277 2.18 26.56 -44.08
CA ASP A 277 1.67 27.63 -43.21
C ASP A 277 2.81 28.37 -42.48
N ARG A 278 3.86 27.63 -42.07
CA ARG A 278 5.05 28.17 -41.39
C ARG A 278 6.32 27.40 -41.73
N PHE A 279 7.44 28.11 -41.80
CA PHE A 279 8.78 27.51 -41.75
C PHE A 279 9.37 27.70 -40.35
N VAL A 280 9.97 26.65 -39.79
CA VAL A 280 10.63 26.67 -38.48
C VAL A 280 12.14 26.59 -38.70
N ALA A 281 12.83 27.71 -38.61
CA ALA A 281 14.29 27.76 -38.77
C ALA A 281 14.97 27.33 -37.47
N MET A 282 15.75 26.26 -37.52
CA MET A 282 16.47 25.71 -36.37
C MET A 282 17.83 26.42 -36.27
N LEU A 283 17.87 27.58 -35.59
CA LEU A 283 19.06 28.43 -35.53
C LEU A 283 19.89 28.16 -34.26
N PHE A 284 20.35 26.93 -34.11
CA PHE A 284 21.29 26.46 -33.11
C PHE A 284 22.09 25.27 -33.67
N ASP A 285 22.95 24.64 -32.88
CA ASP A 285 23.91 23.61 -33.34
C ASP A 285 24.85 24.10 -34.46
N GLU A 286 25.31 25.36 -34.39
CA GLU A 286 26.44 25.84 -35.22
C GLU A 286 27.64 24.90 -35.10
N THR A 287 27.88 24.44 -33.86
CA THR A 287 28.78 23.35 -33.53
C THR A 287 27.94 22.21 -32.97
N SER A 288 27.90 21.08 -33.68
CA SER A 288 27.12 19.91 -33.29
C SER A 288 27.88 19.00 -32.31
N ASP A 289 27.19 17.97 -31.83
CA ASP A 289 27.73 16.92 -30.96
C ASP A 289 28.94 16.15 -31.55
N ILE A 290 29.03 16.04 -32.87
CA ILE A 290 30.13 15.36 -33.57
C ILE A 290 31.27 16.31 -33.99
N ASP A 291 31.07 17.62 -33.87
CA ASP A 291 32.09 18.62 -34.17
C ASP A 291 33.05 18.83 -32.98
N PRO A 292 34.24 19.42 -33.19
CA PRO A 292 35.09 19.87 -32.09
C PRO A 292 34.42 20.99 -31.26
N PRO A 293 34.76 21.15 -29.96
CA PRO A 293 34.09 22.09 -29.06
C PRO A 293 34.04 23.54 -29.58
N GLY A 294 32.87 24.16 -29.52
CA GLY A 294 32.62 25.50 -30.07
C GLY A 294 31.27 26.09 -29.67
N PRO A 295 30.98 27.35 -30.07
CA PRO A 295 29.71 28.00 -29.77
C PRO A 295 28.55 27.29 -30.48
N LEU A 296 27.40 27.20 -29.79
CA LEU A 296 26.20 26.54 -30.31
C LEU A 296 25.39 27.45 -31.24
N ALA A 297 25.47 28.76 -31.01
CA ALA A 297 24.81 29.79 -31.82
C ALA A 297 25.57 31.11 -31.66
N SER A 298 26.74 31.24 -32.30
CA SER A 298 27.50 32.48 -32.24
C SER A 298 26.76 33.60 -32.96
N ARG A 299 26.88 34.82 -32.44
CA ARG A 299 26.21 36.01 -33.04
C ARG A 299 26.42 36.13 -34.56
N PRO A 300 27.66 36.04 -35.12
CA PRO A 300 27.86 36.20 -36.57
C PRO A 300 27.17 35.11 -37.41
N TRP A 301 27.04 33.89 -36.88
CA TRP A 301 26.36 32.79 -37.55
C TRP A 301 24.84 32.95 -37.47
N PHE A 302 24.32 33.22 -36.28
CA PHE A 302 22.89 33.38 -36.03
C PHE A 302 22.30 34.54 -36.85
N GLU A 303 22.87 35.75 -36.73
CA GLU A 303 22.40 36.93 -37.47
C GLU A 303 22.54 36.76 -38.98
N GLY A 304 23.63 36.08 -39.42
CA GLY A 304 23.88 35.79 -40.82
C GLY A 304 22.79 34.92 -41.44
N TRP A 305 22.45 33.79 -40.80
CA TRP A 305 21.38 32.91 -41.27
C TRP A 305 20.00 33.53 -41.12
N LEU A 306 19.73 34.20 -40.01
CA LEU A 306 18.45 34.89 -39.80
C LEU A 306 18.20 35.90 -40.93
N HIS A 307 19.20 36.73 -41.25
CA HIS A 307 19.07 37.70 -42.34
C HIS A 307 18.84 37.00 -43.67
N VAL A 308 19.63 35.98 -44.01
CA VAL A 308 19.57 35.28 -45.28
C VAL A 308 18.26 34.51 -45.49
N LEU A 309 17.67 33.92 -44.45
CA LEU A 309 16.40 33.22 -44.54
C LEU A 309 15.24 34.20 -44.74
N LEU A 310 15.24 35.31 -44.00
CA LEU A 310 14.14 36.28 -44.00
C LEU A 310 14.20 37.24 -45.19
N GLU A 311 15.39 37.48 -45.76
CA GLU A 311 15.57 38.33 -46.94
C GLU A 311 14.64 37.89 -48.07
N ASP A 312 13.84 38.84 -48.58
CA ASP A 312 12.90 38.64 -49.68
C ASP A 312 11.81 37.56 -49.48
N THR A 313 11.49 37.18 -48.23
CA THR A 313 10.39 36.26 -47.89
C THR A 313 9.28 36.96 -47.09
N ASP A 314 8.14 36.30 -46.87
CA ASP A 314 7.18 36.76 -45.85
C ASP A 314 7.72 36.43 -44.46
N THR A 315 8.30 37.42 -43.78
CA THR A 315 8.89 37.22 -42.44
C THR A 315 7.89 36.66 -41.42
N LYS A 316 6.59 36.90 -41.60
CA LYS A 316 5.54 36.36 -40.71
C LYS A 316 5.30 34.85 -40.88
N GLN A 317 5.84 34.24 -41.92
CA GLN A 317 5.78 32.79 -42.14
C GLN A 317 6.89 32.06 -41.37
N TRP A 318 7.94 32.76 -40.96
CA TRP A 318 9.08 32.18 -40.26
C TRP A 318 8.92 32.19 -38.75
N ILE A 319 9.13 31.04 -38.13
CA ILE A 319 9.32 30.83 -36.69
C ILE A 319 10.78 30.50 -36.48
N ILE A 320 11.46 31.21 -35.57
CA ILE A 320 12.89 31.00 -35.32
C ILE A 320 13.07 30.19 -34.05
N ALA A 321 13.54 28.96 -34.17
CA ALA A 321 13.84 28.11 -33.02
C ALA A 321 15.19 28.48 -32.42
N LEU A 322 15.17 28.69 -31.09
CA LEU A 322 16.30 29.10 -30.26
C LEU A 322 16.64 27.96 -29.30
N GLY A 323 17.92 27.62 -29.21
CA GLY A 323 18.41 26.55 -28.34
C GLY A 323 18.40 26.97 -26.87
N SER A 324 18.15 26.01 -25.98
CA SER A 324 18.18 26.21 -24.53
C SER A 324 18.81 25.04 -23.79
N TYR A 325 20.01 24.67 -24.21
CA TYR A 325 20.81 23.55 -23.68
C TYR A 325 22.31 23.86 -23.83
N GLY A 326 23.15 22.90 -23.42
CA GLY A 326 24.58 22.90 -23.68
C GLY A 326 25.07 21.56 -24.21
N TYR A 327 26.33 21.52 -24.59
CA TYR A 327 27.06 20.28 -24.86
C TYR A 327 28.29 20.19 -23.96
N ASP A 328 28.57 18.98 -23.51
CA ASP A 328 29.82 18.61 -22.86
C ASP A 328 30.63 17.69 -23.78
N TRP A 329 31.74 18.21 -24.28
CA TRP A 329 32.68 17.43 -25.07
C TRP A 329 33.77 16.86 -24.18
N THR A 330 33.86 15.53 -24.14
CA THR A 330 35.09 14.87 -23.72
C THR A 330 36.16 15.05 -24.80
N ILE A 331 37.29 15.68 -24.48
CA ILE A 331 38.39 15.91 -25.44
C ILE A 331 38.96 14.57 -25.93
N GLY A 332 38.89 14.34 -27.24
CA GLY A 332 39.27 13.07 -27.88
C GLY A 332 38.15 12.03 -27.91
N GLY A 333 36.96 12.36 -27.39
CA GLY A 333 35.73 11.60 -27.57
C GLY A 333 35.20 11.65 -29.01
N LYS A 334 34.25 10.76 -29.31
CA LYS A 334 33.63 10.67 -30.65
C LYS A 334 32.40 11.57 -30.83
N LYS A 335 31.73 11.91 -29.72
CA LYS A 335 30.46 12.63 -29.66
C LYS A 335 30.38 13.37 -28.31
N ALA A 336 29.72 14.52 -28.28
CA ALA A 336 29.41 15.29 -27.08
C ALA A 336 28.06 14.88 -26.47
N ASP A 337 27.92 15.11 -25.17
CA ASP A 337 26.68 14.87 -24.45
C ASP A 337 25.84 16.15 -24.40
N LEU A 338 24.59 16.08 -24.86
CA LEU A 338 23.63 17.18 -24.72
C LEU A 338 23.18 17.27 -23.27
N ILE A 339 23.38 18.44 -22.67
CA ILE A 339 23.14 18.67 -21.24
C ILE A 339 22.20 19.85 -21.00
N ALA A 340 21.36 19.75 -19.97
CA ALA A 340 20.46 20.82 -19.56
C ALA A 340 21.23 21.97 -18.90
N PHE A 341 20.66 23.17 -18.89
CA PHE A 341 21.26 24.33 -18.21
C PHE A 341 21.51 24.06 -16.72
N ALA A 342 20.61 23.34 -16.05
CA ALA A 342 20.78 22.98 -14.65
C ALA A 342 21.97 22.02 -14.42
N GLU A 343 22.22 21.09 -15.36
CA GLU A 343 23.39 20.20 -15.34
C GLU A 343 24.69 20.97 -15.59
N VAL A 344 24.68 21.93 -16.53
CA VAL A 344 25.81 22.85 -16.75
C VAL A 344 26.17 23.57 -15.45
N MET A 345 25.19 24.10 -14.73
CA MET A 345 25.41 24.80 -13.46
C MET A 345 25.96 23.86 -12.39
N SER A 346 25.44 22.63 -12.30
CA SER A 346 25.89 21.62 -11.35
C SER A 346 27.35 21.22 -11.61
N ARG A 347 27.69 20.86 -12.85
CA ARG A 347 29.08 20.57 -13.28
C ARG A 347 30.03 21.73 -13.01
N ALA A 348 29.62 22.97 -13.30
CA ALA A 348 30.44 24.15 -13.04
C ALA A 348 30.68 24.37 -11.54
N ASN A 349 29.67 24.15 -10.71
CA ASN A 349 29.77 24.28 -9.25
C ASN A 349 30.68 23.18 -8.68
N ASP A 350 30.49 21.94 -9.09
CA ASP A 350 31.26 20.78 -8.60
C ASP A 350 32.72 20.81 -9.04
N ALA A 351 32.99 21.32 -10.26
CA ALA A 351 34.33 21.57 -10.75
C ALA A 351 34.99 22.80 -10.09
N GLU A 352 34.30 23.53 -9.23
CA GLU A 352 34.74 24.80 -8.63
C GLU A 352 35.15 25.85 -9.69
N VAL A 353 34.40 25.95 -10.79
CA VAL A 353 34.66 26.92 -11.85
C VAL A 353 34.54 28.34 -11.30
N GLY A 354 35.60 29.14 -11.46
CA GLY A 354 35.65 30.48 -10.88
C GLY A 354 34.71 31.50 -11.55
N THR A 355 34.53 31.43 -12.87
CA THR A 355 33.63 32.31 -13.63
C THR A 355 33.42 31.81 -15.06
N ALA A 356 32.28 32.15 -15.65
CA ALA A 356 31.99 32.05 -17.09
C ALA A 356 31.46 33.41 -17.58
N GLU A 357 31.71 33.75 -18.84
CA GLU A 357 31.36 35.08 -19.39
C GLU A 357 30.62 34.97 -20.72
N VAL A 358 29.52 35.71 -20.85
CA VAL A 358 28.83 35.99 -22.12
C VAL A 358 29.39 37.28 -22.68
N LYS A 359 30.24 37.20 -23.70
CA LYS A 359 30.91 38.34 -24.32
C LYS A 359 31.22 38.12 -25.80
N ALA A 360 31.54 39.21 -26.49
CA ALA A 360 32.02 39.18 -27.87
C ALA A 360 33.28 38.28 -28.03
N PRO A 361 33.47 37.65 -29.20
CA PRO A 361 32.65 37.76 -30.41
C PRO A 361 31.47 36.79 -30.50
N SER A 362 31.44 35.71 -29.71
CA SER A 362 30.43 34.66 -29.81
C SER A 362 29.14 34.97 -29.04
N TYR A 363 29.24 35.63 -27.88
CA TYR A 363 28.14 35.78 -26.91
C TYR A 363 27.55 34.44 -26.44
N SER A 364 28.38 33.40 -26.40
CA SER A 364 28.05 32.10 -25.81
C SER A 364 29.02 31.81 -24.66
N PRO A 365 28.53 31.50 -23.45
CA PRO A 365 29.37 31.14 -22.32
C PRO A 365 29.97 29.73 -22.46
N TYR A 366 31.13 29.52 -21.83
CA TYR A 366 31.83 28.24 -21.82
C TYR A 366 32.74 28.13 -20.60
N PHE A 367 33.14 26.89 -20.27
CA PHE A 367 34.22 26.60 -19.33
C PHE A 367 34.84 25.23 -19.63
N TYR A 368 36.01 24.97 -19.04
CA TYR A 368 36.71 23.69 -19.13
C TYR A 368 36.87 23.11 -17.73
N PHE A 369 36.75 21.80 -17.63
CA PHE A 369 37.04 21.08 -16.40
C PHE A 369 37.71 19.74 -16.71
N GLN A 370 38.24 19.13 -15.66
CA GLN A 370 38.85 17.82 -15.70
C GLN A 370 37.99 16.89 -14.84
N ASP A 371 37.58 15.76 -15.41
CA ASP A 371 37.01 14.64 -14.68
C ASP A 371 37.98 13.47 -14.75
N GLU A 372 38.46 13.02 -13.59
CA GLU A 372 39.56 12.06 -13.47
C GLU A 372 40.78 12.45 -14.35
N ASP A 373 41.06 11.68 -15.41
CA ASP A 373 42.15 11.89 -16.37
C ASP A 373 41.65 12.48 -17.71
N LYS A 374 40.36 12.77 -17.85
CA LYS A 374 39.73 13.27 -19.07
C LYS A 374 39.46 14.76 -18.96
N GLU A 375 39.75 15.47 -20.04
CA GLU A 375 39.43 16.89 -20.16
C GLU A 375 38.07 17.07 -20.82
N HIS A 376 37.28 17.99 -20.30
CA HIS A 376 35.94 18.32 -20.75
C HIS A 376 35.84 19.80 -21.14
N ALA A 377 35.07 20.07 -22.19
CA ALA A 377 34.75 21.41 -22.66
C ALA A 377 33.24 21.58 -22.70
N VAL A 378 32.72 22.55 -21.95
CA VAL A 378 31.27 22.82 -21.89
C VAL A 378 30.97 24.15 -22.56
N TRP A 379 30.06 24.12 -23.53
CA TRP A 379 29.42 25.31 -24.09
C TRP A 379 27.92 25.22 -23.93
N PHE A 380 27.29 26.34 -23.62
CA PHE A 380 25.86 26.34 -23.32
C PHE A 380 25.20 27.65 -23.72
N LEU A 381 23.88 27.61 -23.80
CA LEU A 381 23.02 28.77 -24.05
C LEU A 381 22.33 29.16 -22.74
N ASP A 382 22.27 30.47 -22.45
CA ASP A 382 21.64 31.01 -21.25
C ASP A 382 20.57 32.06 -21.61
N ALA A 383 19.85 32.58 -20.61
CA ALA A 383 18.84 33.60 -20.85
C ALA A 383 19.40 34.90 -21.49
N VAL A 384 20.70 35.17 -21.37
CA VAL A 384 21.33 36.37 -21.90
C VAL A 384 21.64 36.21 -23.38
N THR A 385 22.18 35.05 -23.78
CA THR A 385 22.32 34.65 -25.18
C THR A 385 20.95 34.62 -25.87
N PHE A 386 19.97 33.97 -25.25
CA PHE A 386 18.59 33.89 -25.75
C PHE A 386 17.96 35.29 -25.95
N LEU A 387 18.16 36.24 -25.02
CA LEU A 387 17.64 37.60 -25.17
C LEU A 387 18.27 38.37 -26.34
N ASN A 388 19.57 38.19 -26.55
CA ASN A 388 20.27 38.81 -27.67
C ASN A 388 19.72 38.27 -29.00
N GLU A 389 19.52 36.95 -29.11
CA GLU A 389 18.95 36.30 -30.29
C GLU A 389 17.49 36.71 -30.52
N LEU A 390 16.65 36.65 -29.48
CA LEU A 390 15.24 37.01 -29.54
C LEU A 390 15.02 38.47 -29.95
N ARG A 391 15.94 39.37 -29.56
CA ARG A 391 15.92 40.77 -30.02
C ARG A 391 16.02 40.82 -31.54
N GLU A 392 17.00 40.14 -32.12
CA GLU A 392 17.21 40.13 -33.57
C GLU A 392 16.03 39.49 -34.32
N VAL A 393 15.46 38.41 -33.78
CA VAL A 393 14.23 37.78 -34.34
C VAL A 393 13.07 38.77 -34.38
N ARG A 394 12.87 39.54 -33.30
CA ARG A 394 11.81 40.54 -33.19
C ARG A 394 12.07 41.76 -34.08
N ASP A 395 13.32 42.18 -34.24
CA ASP A 395 13.73 43.30 -35.08
C ASP A 395 13.53 43.00 -36.57
N GLN A 396 13.79 41.76 -36.99
CA GLN A 396 13.47 41.26 -38.33
C GLN A 396 11.97 40.97 -38.54
N LYS A 397 11.14 41.13 -37.49
CA LYS A 397 9.68 40.92 -37.53
C LYS A 397 9.29 39.52 -38.02
N ALA A 398 9.97 38.50 -37.52
CA ALA A 398 9.57 37.11 -37.73
C ALA A 398 8.15 36.86 -37.18
N GLY A 399 7.50 35.78 -37.65
CA GLY A 399 6.17 35.36 -37.19
C GLY A 399 6.14 34.87 -35.74
N GLY A 400 7.31 34.55 -35.18
CA GLY A 400 7.46 34.13 -33.79
C GLY A 400 8.82 33.46 -33.55
N PHE A 401 8.93 32.82 -32.39
CA PHE A 401 10.10 32.02 -32.03
C PHE A 401 9.66 30.65 -31.48
N ALA A 402 10.60 29.71 -31.44
CA ALA A 402 10.44 28.44 -30.76
C ALA A 402 11.53 28.25 -29.70
N LEU A 403 11.18 27.56 -28.60
CA LEU A 403 12.15 27.12 -27.60
C LEU A 403 12.45 25.63 -27.83
N TYR A 404 13.73 25.31 -28.07
CA TYR A 404 14.23 23.95 -28.24
C TYR A 404 15.27 23.63 -27.15
N ARG A 405 14.94 22.86 -26.11
CA ARG A 405 13.67 22.19 -25.79
C ARG A 405 13.26 22.44 -24.35
N LEU A 406 11.98 22.22 -24.04
CA LEU A 406 11.45 22.32 -22.68
C LEU A 406 12.19 21.37 -21.74
N GLY A 407 12.38 21.79 -20.48
CA GLY A 407 13.05 21.02 -19.45
C GLY A 407 14.56 21.25 -19.38
N CYS A 408 15.18 21.79 -20.43
CA CYS A 408 16.63 22.05 -20.46
C CYS A 408 16.99 23.53 -20.22
N GLU A 409 16.00 24.42 -20.21
CA GLU A 409 16.24 25.87 -20.29
C GLU A 409 16.79 26.50 -19.01
N ASP A 410 17.42 27.67 -19.16
CA ASP A 410 17.67 28.59 -18.05
C ASP A 410 16.31 29.08 -17.48
N PRO A 411 16.04 28.91 -16.16
CA PRO A 411 14.77 29.32 -15.56
C PRO A 411 14.40 30.79 -15.81
N ALA A 412 15.40 31.66 -16.04
CA ALA A 412 15.19 33.07 -16.31
C ALA A 412 14.73 33.37 -17.76
N ILE A 413 14.75 32.40 -18.69
CA ILE A 413 14.26 32.58 -20.08
C ILE A 413 12.80 33.01 -20.11
N TRP A 414 11.97 32.42 -19.24
CA TRP A 414 10.55 32.75 -19.17
C TRP A 414 10.28 34.17 -18.66
N ASP A 415 11.13 34.67 -17.76
CA ASP A 415 11.11 36.07 -17.33
C ASP A 415 11.63 37.00 -18.44
N ALA A 416 12.65 36.54 -19.19
CA ALA A 416 13.24 37.26 -20.31
C ALA A 416 12.23 37.60 -21.43
N LEU A 417 11.20 36.77 -21.65
CA LEU A 417 10.17 37.02 -22.67
C LEU A 417 9.42 38.35 -22.47
N SER A 418 9.36 38.85 -21.23
CA SER A 418 8.72 40.12 -20.87
C SER A 418 9.55 41.36 -21.22
N VAL A 419 10.84 41.18 -21.55
CA VAL A 419 11.75 42.28 -21.89
C VAL A 419 11.35 42.92 -23.22
N PRO A 420 11.16 44.25 -23.27
CA PRO A 420 10.84 44.96 -24.51
C PRO A 420 12.03 44.96 -25.48
N ARG A 421 11.73 45.14 -26.78
CA ARG A 421 12.72 45.07 -27.88
C ARG A 421 13.90 46.03 -27.73
N ASP A 422 13.69 47.20 -27.12
CA ASP A 422 14.74 48.20 -26.92
C ASP A 422 15.68 47.89 -25.73
N LEU A 423 15.56 46.69 -25.14
CA LEU A 423 16.33 46.21 -23.99
C LEU A 423 16.34 47.20 -22.81
N LYS A 424 15.29 48.02 -22.68
CA LYS A 424 15.08 48.83 -21.48
C LYS A 424 14.55 47.93 -20.37
N ILE A 425 15.50 47.23 -19.75
CA ILE A 425 15.25 46.35 -18.63
C ILE A 425 15.04 47.22 -17.39
N ASP A 426 13.85 47.18 -16.81
CA ASP A 426 13.60 47.82 -15.52
C ASP A 426 14.40 47.13 -14.39
N ASN A 427 14.49 47.76 -13.22
CA ASN A 427 15.31 47.22 -12.13
C ASN A 427 14.82 45.83 -11.66
N GLN A 428 13.52 45.55 -11.74
CA GLN A 428 12.95 44.29 -11.28
C GLN A 428 13.30 43.14 -12.22
N THR A 429 13.13 43.35 -13.53
CA THR A 429 13.50 42.41 -14.58
C THR A 429 15.01 42.22 -14.65
N ARG A 430 15.78 43.28 -14.37
CA ARG A 430 17.24 43.16 -14.28
C ARG A 430 17.64 42.25 -13.13
N GLN A 431 16.98 42.36 -11.98
CA GLN A 431 17.23 41.48 -10.85
C GLN A 431 16.82 40.04 -11.15
N SER A 432 15.66 39.80 -11.78
CA SER A 432 15.23 38.44 -12.12
C SER A 432 16.18 37.77 -13.12
N LEU A 433 16.75 38.52 -14.06
CA LEU A 433 17.74 38.00 -15.00
C LEU A 433 19.13 37.81 -14.37
N GLN A 434 19.48 38.55 -13.31
CA GLN A 434 20.76 38.40 -12.59
C GLN A 434 20.78 37.19 -11.65
N TRP A 435 19.65 36.91 -10.99
CA TRP A 435 19.52 35.78 -10.07
C TRP A 435 19.10 34.53 -10.83
N ILE A 436 19.89 33.47 -10.69
CA ILE A 436 19.57 32.16 -11.26
C ILE A 436 18.92 31.36 -10.14
N LYS A 437 17.59 31.30 -10.13
CA LYS A 437 16.85 30.60 -9.08
C LYS A 437 17.09 29.10 -9.20
N ALA A 438 17.53 28.48 -8.11
CA ALA A 438 17.54 27.03 -8.03
C ALA A 438 16.08 26.55 -7.92
N THR A 439 15.64 25.74 -8.88
CA THR A 439 14.32 25.12 -8.90
C THR A 439 14.40 23.72 -8.26
N ASP A 440 13.24 23.10 -8.05
CA ASP A 440 13.16 21.69 -7.64
C ASP A 440 13.46 20.71 -8.79
N THR A 441 14.06 21.20 -9.89
CA THR A 441 14.47 20.37 -11.02
C THR A 441 15.65 19.51 -10.59
N ILE A 442 15.49 18.20 -10.68
CA ILE A 442 16.56 17.24 -10.40
C ILE A 442 17.48 17.20 -11.62
N THR A 443 18.79 17.16 -11.39
CA THR A 443 19.82 17.09 -12.43
C THR A 443 20.57 15.79 -12.35
N ASP A 444 21.00 15.27 -13.50
CA ASP A 444 21.74 14.01 -13.59
C ASP A 444 23.19 14.30 -14.03
N VAL A 445 24.17 13.77 -13.30
CA VAL A 445 25.60 13.98 -13.58
C VAL A 445 26.34 12.65 -13.58
N GLY A 446 26.98 12.30 -14.70
CA GLY A 446 27.71 11.04 -14.89
C GLY A 446 26.84 9.97 -15.56
N ASP A 447 27.39 8.75 -15.66
CA ASP A 447 26.76 7.63 -16.35
C ASP A 447 26.63 6.39 -15.45
N GLY A 448 25.53 5.66 -15.61
CA GLY A 448 25.25 4.39 -14.94
C GLY A 448 24.09 4.45 -13.95
N GLU A 449 23.75 3.31 -13.37
CA GLU A 449 22.50 3.14 -12.63
C GLU A 449 22.69 3.14 -11.11
N ILE A 450 23.88 3.45 -10.62
CA ILE A 450 24.15 3.54 -9.18
C ILE A 450 24.32 5.00 -8.83
N VAL A 451 23.44 5.51 -7.96
CA VAL A 451 23.31 6.94 -7.72
C VAL A 451 23.75 7.35 -6.33
N THR A 452 24.28 8.57 -6.25
CA THR A 452 24.39 9.33 -5.02
C THR A 452 23.67 10.66 -5.14
N VAL A 453 23.10 11.17 -4.05
CA VAL A 453 22.18 12.30 -4.05
C VAL A 453 22.86 13.49 -3.38
N ASP A 454 22.62 14.67 -3.93
CA ASP A 454 22.89 15.94 -3.27
C ASP A 454 21.63 16.82 -3.35
N GLU A 455 20.97 17.03 -2.21
CA GLU A 455 19.76 17.86 -2.11
C GLU A 455 20.04 19.37 -2.03
N SER A 456 21.32 19.77 -2.08
CA SER A 456 21.73 21.15 -1.96
C SER A 456 21.17 21.98 -3.12
N HIS A 457 20.37 22.98 -2.79
CA HIS A 457 19.87 23.95 -3.74
C HIS A 457 20.26 25.35 -3.27
N THR A 458 21.02 26.07 -4.09
CA THR A 458 21.36 27.46 -3.79
C THR A 458 21.32 28.31 -5.05
N ASP A 459 20.73 29.49 -4.93
CA ASP A 459 20.63 30.42 -6.06
C ASP A 459 22.01 30.84 -6.58
N GLY A 460 22.12 30.91 -7.90
CA GLY A 460 23.27 31.45 -8.62
C GLY A 460 23.14 32.95 -8.86
N LEU A 461 24.23 33.57 -9.29
CA LEU A 461 24.30 34.99 -9.59
C LEU A 461 25.17 35.25 -10.82
N ARG A 462 24.60 35.94 -11.80
CA ARG A 462 25.33 36.55 -12.91
C ARG A 462 25.17 38.07 -12.92
N ASN A 463 26.26 38.78 -13.17
CA ASN A 463 26.26 40.23 -13.32
C ASN A 463 26.04 40.60 -14.79
N LEU A 464 24.97 41.34 -15.07
CA LEU A 464 24.65 41.80 -16.41
C LEU A 464 25.35 43.12 -16.74
N GLY A 465 25.81 43.25 -17.98
CA GLY A 465 26.33 44.46 -18.59
C GLY A 465 25.78 44.66 -20.00
N ILE A 466 26.10 45.80 -20.61
CA ILE A 466 25.84 46.05 -22.03
C ILE A 466 27.18 46.50 -22.62
N ASP A 467 27.58 45.91 -23.74
CA ASP A 467 28.82 46.26 -24.40
C ASP A 467 28.69 47.49 -25.32
N ALA A 468 29.80 47.90 -25.94
CA ALA A 468 29.82 49.05 -26.84
C ALA A 468 28.95 48.87 -28.11
N ALA A 469 28.63 47.63 -28.48
CA ALA A 469 27.77 47.29 -29.61
C ALA A 469 26.28 47.20 -29.21
N GLY A 470 25.95 47.42 -27.94
CA GLY A 470 24.58 47.39 -27.44
C GLY A 470 24.06 45.97 -27.17
N TYR A 471 24.92 44.95 -27.11
CA TYR A 471 24.55 43.58 -26.75
C TYR A 471 24.63 43.38 -25.24
N LEU A 472 23.73 42.55 -24.69
CA LEU A 472 23.81 42.14 -23.30
C LEU A 472 25.01 41.22 -23.10
N THR A 473 25.72 41.46 -22.00
CA THR A 473 26.84 40.64 -21.54
C THR A 473 26.55 40.16 -20.13
N ALA A 474 27.15 39.05 -19.75
CA ALA A 474 27.00 38.48 -18.43
C ALA A 474 28.31 37.94 -17.90
N LYS A 475 28.50 38.06 -16.58
CA LYS A 475 29.59 37.43 -15.87
C LYS A 475 29.04 36.61 -14.71
N TYR A 476 29.22 35.30 -14.76
CA TYR A 476 28.84 34.40 -13.68
C TYR A 476 29.77 34.62 -12.48
N VAL A 477 29.17 35.01 -11.35
CA VAL A 477 29.85 35.25 -10.07
C VAL A 477 29.67 34.04 -9.15
N LYS A 478 28.51 33.41 -9.25
CA LYS A 478 28.14 32.20 -8.51
C LYS A 478 27.29 31.31 -9.41
N PHE A 479 27.66 30.04 -9.56
CA PHE A 479 26.83 29.06 -10.25
C PHE A 479 25.70 28.61 -9.32
N ALA A 480 24.51 28.35 -9.89
CA ALA A 480 23.40 27.81 -9.12
C ALA A 480 23.66 26.33 -8.80
N GLN A 481 23.21 25.89 -7.64
CA GLN A 481 23.24 24.47 -7.27
C GLN A 481 21.81 23.93 -7.32
N PHE A 482 21.62 22.82 -8.00
CA PHE A 482 20.35 22.12 -8.11
C PHE A 482 20.44 20.76 -7.41
N PRO A 483 19.31 20.19 -6.93
CA PRO A 483 19.29 18.83 -6.45
C PRO A 483 19.85 17.89 -7.53
N THR A 484 20.95 17.20 -7.24
CA THR A 484 21.71 16.44 -8.25
C THR A 484 21.76 14.96 -7.88
N LEU A 485 21.51 14.10 -8.86
CA LEU A 485 21.86 12.69 -8.85
C LEU A 485 23.19 12.49 -9.58
N TYR A 486 24.16 11.92 -8.89
CA TYR A 486 25.42 11.53 -9.49
C TYR A 486 25.37 10.05 -9.85
N HIS A 487 25.41 9.78 -11.15
CA HIS A 487 25.32 8.46 -11.75
C HIS A 487 26.70 7.83 -11.94
N GLN A 488 26.79 6.54 -11.59
CA GLN A 488 28.00 5.74 -11.68
C GLN A 488 27.68 4.30 -12.06
N GLY A 489 28.73 3.58 -12.46
CA GLY A 489 28.65 2.14 -12.69
C GLY A 489 28.15 1.76 -14.09
N ALA A 490 28.30 2.65 -15.09
CA ALA A 490 27.97 2.38 -16.49
C ALA A 490 28.65 1.13 -17.07
N GLY A 491 29.71 0.61 -16.42
CA GLY A 491 30.42 -0.60 -16.86
C GLY A 491 31.09 -0.44 -18.23
N GLY A 492 31.57 -1.56 -18.79
CA GLY A 492 32.01 -1.61 -20.19
C GLY A 492 30.85 -1.87 -21.15
N GLU A 493 31.01 -1.48 -22.43
CA GLU A 493 30.00 -1.61 -23.51
C GLU A 493 29.30 -2.99 -23.57
N HIS A 494 30.06 -4.07 -23.31
CA HIS A 494 29.59 -5.46 -23.32
C HIS A 494 29.40 -6.06 -21.92
N GLN A 495 29.28 -5.25 -20.88
CA GLN A 495 28.98 -5.72 -19.53
C GLN A 495 27.50 -5.46 -19.21
N VAL A 496 26.90 -6.36 -18.43
CA VAL A 496 25.51 -6.20 -17.97
C VAL A 496 25.31 -6.93 -16.66
N ALA A 497 24.59 -6.33 -15.71
CA ALA A 497 24.17 -6.99 -14.48
C ALA A 497 22.70 -7.39 -14.57
N ILE A 498 22.35 -8.51 -13.93
CA ILE A 498 20.97 -8.94 -13.75
C ILE A 498 20.64 -8.84 -12.26
N THR A 499 19.53 -8.17 -11.95
CA THR A 499 19.04 -7.99 -10.58
C THR A 499 17.65 -8.60 -10.41
N PHE A 500 17.34 -9.02 -9.19
CA PHE A 500 16.04 -9.60 -8.83
C PHE A 500 15.45 -8.93 -7.60
N ASP A 501 14.22 -8.45 -7.72
CA ASP A 501 13.51 -7.75 -6.65
C ASP A 501 12.35 -8.59 -6.08
N ASP A 502 11.81 -8.14 -4.93
CA ASP A 502 10.75 -8.74 -4.10
C ASP A 502 11.14 -9.99 -3.28
N GLY A 503 12.21 -10.69 -3.64
CA GLY A 503 12.57 -12.00 -3.10
C GLY A 503 12.86 -12.09 -1.61
N PRO A 504 13.00 -13.31 -1.06
CA PRO A 504 12.90 -14.61 -1.75
C PRO A 504 11.50 -15.26 -1.65
N ASP A 505 11.10 -15.99 -2.70
CA ASP A 505 9.91 -16.85 -2.75
C ASP A 505 10.29 -18.35 -2.86
N PRO A 506 9.63 -19.27 -2.13
CA PRO A 506 10.02 -20.68 -2.08
C PRO A 506 9.74 -21.48 -3.35
N ARG A 507 8.96 -20.94 -4.29
CA ARG A 507 8.59 -21.57 -5.56
C ARG A 507 9.41 -21.04 -6.73
N TRP A 508 9.72 -19.74 -6.75
CA TRP A 508 10.35 -19.07 -7.90
C TRP A 508 11.85 -18.85 -7.72
N THR A 509 12.30 -18.28 -6.61
CA THR A 509 13.73 -18.02 -6.34
C THR A 509 14.61 -19.26 -6.54
N PRO A 510 14.24 -20.48 -6.07
CA PRO A 510 15.06 -21.68 -6.31
C PRO A 510 15.29 -21.99 -7.80
N LYS A 511 14.26 -21.78 -8.64
CA LYS A 511 14.34 -22.05 -10.09
C LYS A 511 15.23 -21.05 -10.80
N ILE A 512 15.14 -19.78 -10.40
CA ILE A 512 16.00 -18.71 -10.91
C ILE A 512 17.46 -19.01 -10.56
N LEU A 513 17.73 -19.38 -9.29
CA LEU A 513 19.07 -19.80 -8.87
C LEU A 513 19.59 -21.00 -9.67
N ASP A 514 18.74 -22.00 -9.93
CA ASP A 514 19.12 -23.15 -10.75
C ASP A 514 19.47 -22.76 -12.21
N ILE A 515 18.73 -21.83 -12.80
CA ILE A 515 19.00 -21.29 -14.16
C ILE A 515 20.33 -20.52 -14.17
N LEU A 516 20.52 -19.60 -13.23
CA LEU A 516 21.77 -18.81 -13.12
C LEU A 516 22.98 -19.71 -12.91
N LYS A 517 22.85 -20.73 -12.06
CA LYS A 517 23.89 -21.73 -11.85
C LYS A 517 24.20 -22.52 -13.12
N GLY A 518 23.18 -22.90 -13.90
CA GLY A 518 23.35 -23.57 -15.20
C GLY A 518 24.06 -22.72 -16.24
N ALA A 519 23.83 -21.40 -16.22
CA ALA A 519 24.49 -20.43 -17.10
C ALA A 519 25.84 -19.91 -16.57
N ASN A 520 26.27 -20.35 -15.37
CA ASN A 520 27.42 -19.80 -14.65
C ASN A 520 27.37 -18.27 -14.48
N ALA A 521 26.16 -17.70 -14.36
CA ALA A 521 25.93 -16.28 -14.18
C ALA A 521 25.79 -15.92 -12.71
N LYS A 522 26.24 -14.73 -12.33
CA LYS A 522 26.00 -14.12 -11.01
C LYS A 522 25.05 -12.95 -11.18
N ALA A 523 24.28 -12.68 -10.13
CA ALA A 523 23.20 -11.70 -10.11
C ALA A 523 23.14 -11.08 -8.71
N ALA A 524 22.43 -9.97 -8.56
CA ALA A 524 22.10 -9.38 -7.27
C ALA A 524 20.62 -9.57 -6.94
N PHE A 525 20.31 -9.82 -5.66
CA PHE A 525 18.93 -10.01 -5.19
C PHE A 525 18.59 -8.94 -4.14
N PHE A 526 17.67 -8.04 -4.43
CA PHE A 526 17.16 -7.04 -3.49
C PHE A 526 16.03 -7.66 -2.67
N LEU A 527 16.33 -7.97 -1.41
CA LEU A 527 15.48 -8.81 -0.58
C LEU A 527 14.53 -7.99 0.28
N VAL A 528 13.26 -8.40 0.29
CA VAL A 528 12.26 -7.88 1.23
C VAL A 528 12.45 -8.58 2.57
N GLY A 529 12.61 -7.81 3.64
CA GLY A 529 12.92 -8.33 4.99
C GLY A 529 11.91 -9.37 5.47
N ALA A 530 10.61 -9.13 5.31
CA ALA A 530 9.56 -10.10 5.69
C ALA A 530 9.68 -11.44 4.94
N ASN A 531 10.10 -11.42 3.67
CA ASN A 531 10.34 -12.64 2.89
C ASN A 531 11.63 -13.34 3.31
N ALA A 532 12.70 -12.57 3.55
CA ALA A 532 13.98 -13.08 4.03
C ALA A 532 13.85 -13.74 5.41
N GLU A 533 13.03 -13.18 6.29
CA GLU A 533 12.72 -13.71 7.62
C GLU A 533 12.03 -15.08 7.52
N ARG A 534 11.11 -15.22 6.57
CA ARG A 534 10.34 -16.44 6.36
C ARG A 534 11.16 -17.56 5.70
N TYR A 535 12.12 -17.21 4.84
CA TYR A 535 12.92 -18.18 4.08
C TYR A 535 14.45 -18.00 4.23
N PRO A 536 15.00 -18.04 5.46
CA PRO A 536 16.41 -17.75 5.71
C PRO A 536 17.37 -18.75 5.06
N LYS A 537 16.90 -19.98 4.79
CA LYS A 537 17.67 -20.99 4.05
C LYS A 537 17.90 -20.60 2.59
N LEU A 538 16.93 -19.94 1.95
CA LEU A 538 17.07 -19.46 0.58
C LEU A 538 18.02 -18.27 0.50
N VAL A 539 17.91 -17.33 1.45
CA VAL A 539 18.87 -16.22 1.56
C VAL A 539 20.31 -16.74 1.69
N ARG A 540 20.55 -17.74 2.54
CA ARG A 540 21.88 -18.39 2.63
C ARG A 540 22.30 -19.06 1.33
N ARG A 541 21.36 -19.67 0.60
CA ARG A 541 21.62 -20.29 -0.71
C ARG A 541 22.08 -19.24 -1.72
N ILE A 542 21.37 -18.11 -1.83
CA ILE A 542 21.74 -16.97 -2.70
C ILE A 542 23.20 -16.57 -2.43
N VAL A 543 23.54 -16.33 -1.16
CA VAL A 543 24.91 -15.92 -0.78
C VAL A 543 25.94 -17.03 -1.03
N ASN A 544 25.65 -18.28 -0.69
CA ASN A 544 26.59 -19.39 -0.86
C ASN A 544 26.86 -19.73 -2.33
N GLU A 545 25.90 -19.49 -3.22
CA GLU A 545 26.07 -19.67 -4.66
C GLU A 545 26.81 -18.50 -5.34
N GLY A 546 27.19 -17.47 -4.57
CA GLY A 546 28.05 -16.38 -5.03
C GLY A 546 27.32 -15.12 -5.49
N HIS A 547 26.00 -15.06 -5.32
CA HIS A 547 25.19 -13.90 -5.68
C HIS A 547 25.33 -12.76 -4.66
N GLU A 548 25.08 -11.54 -5.09
CA GLU A 548 25.00 -10.36 -4.22
C GLU A 548 23.59 -10.22 -3.65
N ILE A 549 23.46 -9.60 -2.48
CA ILE A 549 22.15 -9.25 -1.90
C ILE A 549 22.11 -7.76 -1.63
N GLY A 550 20.96 -7.14 -1.85
CA GLY A 550 20.65 -5.78 -1.48
C GLY A 550 19.46 -5.70 -0.55
N ASN A 551 19.30 -4.55 0.10
CA ASN A 551 18.16 -4.22 0.93
C ASN A 551 17.02 -3.71 0.06
N HIS A 552 15.81 -4.25 0.24
CA HIS A 552 14.59 -3.79 -0.43
C HIS A 552 13.48 -3.48 0.57
N THR A 553 13.85 -2.96 1.75
CA THR A 553 12.99 -2.66 2.91
C THR A 553 12.36 -3.89 3.56
N TYR A 554 11.70 -3.73 4.71
CA TYR A 554 11.18 -4.87 5.47
C TYR A 554 9.80 -5.29 4.97
N TYR A 555 8.90 -4.32 4.81
CA TYR A 555 7.51 -4.53 4.39
C TYR A 555 7.21 -4.09 2.94
N HIS A 556 8.20 -3.61 2.19
CA HIS A 556 8.03 -3.09 0.84
C HIS A 556 7.02 -1.92 0.74
N PRO A 557 7.09 -0.86 1.60
CA PRO A 557 6.23 0.31 1.47
C PRO A 557 6.73 1.27 0.38
N ASN A 558 5.84 2.11 -0.14
CA ASN A 558 6.26 3.27 -0.94
C ASN A 558 6.90 4.31 -0.03
N LEU A 559 8.22 4.48 -0.13
CA LEU A 559 9.00 5.32 0.77
C LEU A 559 8.69 6.81 0.63
N ALA A 560 8.19 7.27 -0.51
CA ALA A 560 7.75 8.66 -0.70
C ALA A 560 6.53 9.02 0.17
N LEU A 561 5.80 8.01 0.69
CA LEU A 561 4.66 8.18 1.59
C LEU A 561 5.02 7.97 3.08
N CYS A 562 6.27 7.63 3.37
CA CYS A 562 6.77 7.34 4.71
C CYS A 562 7.43 8.57 5.34
N TRP A 563 7.34 8.70 6.67
CA TRP A 563 8.15 9.69 7.39
C TRP A 563 9.60 9.16 7.60
N PRO A 564 10.61 10.04 7.81
CA PRO A 564 12.03 9.66 7.84
C PRO A 564 12.40 8.50 8.79
N GLU A 565 11.85 8.48 10.00
CA GLU A 565 12.11 7.43 10.99
C GLU A 565 11.51 6.08 10.59
N HIS A 566 10.41 6.05 9.83
CA HIS A 566 9.86 4.82 9.28
C HIS A 566 10.81 4.25 8.22
N ILE A 567 11.35 5.10 7.34
CA ILE A 567 12.35 4.70 6.34
C ILE A 567 13.59 4.10 7.04
N ARG A 568 14.13 4.79 8.06
CA ARG A 568 15.27 4.28 8.85
C ARG A 568 14.95 2.94 9.51
N LEU A 569 13.72 2.76 10.03
CA LEU A 569 13.29 1.50 10.65
C LEU A 569 13.24 0.35 9.63
N GLU A 570 12.66 0.57 8.45
CA GLU A 570 12.58 -0.42 7.37
C GLU A 570 13.97 -0.89 6.91
N LEU A 571 14.89 0.06 6.71
CA LEU A 571 16.26 -0.23 6.30
C LEU A 571 17.05 -0.96 7.41
N ASN A 572 16.98 -0.47 8.65
CA ASN A 572 17.70 -1.07 9.78
C ASN A 572 17.20 -2.47 10.10
N ALA A 573 15.88 -2.69 10.11
CA ALA A 573 15.29 -4.00 10.41
C ALA A 573 15.74 -5.04 9.38
N THR A 574 15.71 -4.67 8.10
CA THR A 574 16.14 -5.55 7.00
C THR A 574 17.63 -5.85 7.07
N GLN A 575 18.47 -4.85 7.34
CA GLN A 575 19.91 -5.04 7.49
C GLN A 575 20.25 -5.99 8.64
N LEU A 576 19.72 -5.75 9.84
CA LEU A 576 19.96 -6.57 11.02
C LEU A 576 19.52 -8.02 10.80
N LEU A 577 18.44 -8.22 10.06
CA LEU A 577 17.96 -9.53 9.66
C LEU A 577 18.93 -10.22 8.69
N LEU A 578 19.36 -9.54 7.62
CA LEU A 578 20.30 -10.09 6.64
C LEU A 578 21.65 -10.42 7.29
N GLU A 579 22.15 -9.55 8.17
CA GLU A 579 23.34 -9.79 8.99
C GLU A 579 23.22 -11.04 9.86
N THR A 580 22.05 -11.24 10.48
CA THR A 580 21.75 -12.40 11.31
C THR A 580 21.68 -13.69 10.50
N ILE A 581 21.13 -13.64 9.29
CA ILE A 581 20.95 -14.82 8.44
C ILE A 581 22.26 -15.25 7.77
N THR A 582 23.02 -14.27 7.26
CA THR A 582 24.15 -14.49 6.34
C THR A 582 25.52 -14.29 7.00
N GLY A 583 25.59 -13.56 8.12
CA GLY A 583 26.86 -13.13 8.72
C GLY A 583 27.54 -12.00 7.96
N ARG A 584 26.86 -11.37 6.99
CA ARG A 584 27.37 -10.28 6.16
C ARG A 584 26.39 -9.12 6.16
N ALA A 585 26.91 -7.90 6.12
CA ALA A 585 26.13 -6.71 5.81
C ALA A 585 25.97 -6.58 4.28
N THR A 586 25.04 -5.74 3.83
CA THR A 586 25.00 -5.25 2.45
C THR A 586 25.00 -3.73 2.42
N ALA A 587 25.76 -3.17 1.48
CA ALA A 587 25.75 -1.75 1.15
C ALA A 587 24.84 -1.46 -0.06
N LEU A 588 24.22 -2.46 -0.68
CA LEU A 588 23.32 -2.25 -1.81
C LEU A 588 21.90 -2.01 -1.31
N PHE A 589 21.24 -0.99 -1.83
CA PHE A 589 19.84 -0.69 -1.56
C PHE A 589 19.13 -0.35 -2.86
N ARG A 590 17.89 -0.82 -3.00
CA ARG A 590 17.00 -0.38 -4.06
C ARG A 590 15.68 0.05 -3.43
N PRO A 591 15.19 1.28 -3.69
CA PRO A 591 13.90 1.73 -3.18
C PRO A 591 12.76 0.94 -3.83
N PRO A 592 11.72 0.54 -3.07
CA PRO A 592 10.50 -0.01 -3.66
C PRO A 592 9.74 1.03 -4.49
N TYR A 593 9.12 0.58 -5.60
CA TYR A 593 8.32 1.40 -6.53
C TYR A 593 9.15 2.47 -7.27
N ALA A 594 8.46 3.35 -8.01
CA ALA A 594 8.95 4.33 -9.00
C ALA A 594 10.17 5.21 -8.66
N ALA A 595 10.70 5.18 -7.44
CA ALA A 595 11.97 5.82 -7.11
C ALA A 595 13.20 5.03 -7.62
N ASP A 596 12.99 3.87 -8.25
CA ASP A 596 14.01 3.00 -8.85
C ASP A 596 14.33 3.30 -10.33
N THR A 597 13.48 4.07 -11.04
CA THR A 597 13.61 4.35 -12.48
C THR A 597 14.33 5.69 -12.75
N SER A 598 13.74 6.82 -12.35
CA SER A 598 14.33 8.17 -12.39
C SER A 598 13.52 9.09 -11.48
N PRO A 599 13.95 9.35 -10.22
CA PRO A 599 13.18 10.19 -9.31
C PRO A 599 13.07 11.60 -9.89
N SER A 600 11.83 12.05 -10.08
CA SER A 600 11.53 13.34 -10.75
C SER A 600 10.95 14.37 -9.79
N GLN A 601 10.73 13.98 -8.52
CA GLN A 601 10.21 14.83 -7.47
C GLN A 601 11.14 14.82 -6.26
N LEU A 602 11.27 15.97 -5.60
CA LEU A 602 12.10 16.11 -4.40
C LEU A 602 11.70 15.13 -3.27
N SER A 603 10.40 14.79 -3.17
CA SER A 603 9.92 13.79 -2.19
C SER A 603 10.45 12.37 -2.43
N GLU A 604 10.91 12.07 -3.65
CA GLU A 604 11.52 10.79 -4.02
C GLU A 604 13.03 10.77 -3.72
N LEU A 605 13.68 11.93 -3.56
CA LEU A 605 15.11 12.04 -3.19
C LEU A 605 15.36 11.85 -1.69
N ILE A 606 14.44 12.28 -0.82
CA ILE A 606 14.61 12.16 0.65
C ILE A 606 14.89 10.71 1.10
N PRO A 607 14.16 9.68 0.61
CA PRO A 607 14.47 8.29 0.95
C PRO A 607 15.87 7.84 0.51
N LEU A 608 16.35 8.35 -0.63
CA LEU A 608 17.67 8.02 -1.18
C LEU A 608 18.78 8.63 -0.31
N GLN A 609 18.63 9.90 0.07
CA GLN A 609 19.53 10.59 0.99
C GLN A 609 19.62 9.88 2.36
N ILE A 610 18.48 9.45 2.90
CA ILE A 610 18.45 8.69 4.17
C ILE A 610 19.20 7.35 4.02
N ALA A 611 19.10 6.70 2.86
CA ALA A 611 19.83 5.47 2.59
C ALA A 611 21.35 5.74 2.51
N GLU A 612 21.77 6.83 1.87
CA GLU A 612 23.17 7.25 1.80
C GLU A 612 23.76 7.63 3.17
N ASP A 613 23.01 8.37 4.00
CA ASP A 613 23.39 8.66 5.39
C ASP A 613 23.67 7.37 6.19
N LEU A 614 22.97 6.30 5.82
CA LEU A 614 23.13 4.97 6.40
C LEU A 614 24.27 4.16 5.76
N ASN A 615 24.97 4.70 4.76
CA ASN A 615 26.04 4.10 3.94
C ASN A 615 25.54 3.05 2.92
N TYR A 616 24.33 3.19 2.40
CA TYR A 616 23.90 2.43 1.24
C TYR A 616 24.28 3.12 -0.08
N LEU A 617 24.55 2.31 -1.09
CA LEU A 617 24.61 2.65 -2.50
C LEU A 617 23.23 2.37 -3.08
N VAL A 618 22.60 3.40 -3.64
CA VAL A 618 21.28 3.30 -4.26
C VAL A 618 21.46 2.73 -5.66
N VAL A 619 20.83 1.60 -5.95
CA VAL A 619 20.88 0.93 -7.25
C VAL A 619 19.54 1.14 -7.95
N LEU A 620 19.53 2.00 -8.96
CA LEU A 620 18.42 2.22 -9.87
C LEU A 620 18.37 1.12 -10.94
N GLU A 621 17.55 1.31 -11.94
CA GLU A 621 17.31 0.34 -13.00
C GLU A 621 17.22 1.04 -14.37
N SER A 622 17.88 0.47 -15.38
CA SER A 622 17.91 1.01 -16.75
C SER A 622 17.04 0.20 -17.74
N ILE A 623 16.67 -1.01 -17.36
CA ILE A 623 16.03 -2.01 -18.23
C ILE A 623 14.98 -2.76 -17.39
N ASP A 624 13.75 -2.23 -17.36
CA ASP A 624 12.57 -2.92 -16.82
C ASP A 624 11.71 -3.47 -17.97
N PRO A 625 11.66 -4.80 -18.14
CA PRO A 625 10.73 -5.43 -19.07
C PRO A 625 9.29 -5.53 -18.53
N GLU A 626 9.01 -5.00 -17.34
CA GLU A 626 7.79 -5.09 -16.54
C GLU A 626 7.33 -6.55 -16.36
N ASP A 627 8.27 -7.45 -16.06
CA ASP A 627 7.97 -8.88 -15.91
C ASP A 627 6.93 -9.14 -14.79
N TRP A 628 6.90 -8.27 -13.79
CA TRP A 628 5.92 -8.25 -12.70
C TRP A 628 4.46 -8.13 -13.19
N ALA A 629 4.22 -7.46 -14.33
CA ALA A 629 2.91 -7.27 -14.95
C ALA A 629 2.42 -8.50 -15.75
N LYS A 630 3.31 -9.48 -15.98
CA LYS A 630 3.08 -10.73 -16.72
C LYS A 630 2.68 -10.54 -18.20
N PRO A 631 3.43 -9.74 -18.99
CA PRO A 631 3.10 -9.47 -20.40
C PRO A 631 3.36 -10.66 -21.35
N GLY A 632 4.07 -11.69 -20.91
CA GLY A 632 4.47 -12.87 -21.69
C GLY A 632 5.99 -12.90 -21.93
N ALA A 633 6.60 -14.10 -21.93
CA ALA A 633 8.05 -14.25 -22.05
C ALA A 633 8.64 -13.63 -23.35
N ASP A 634 7.90 -13.67 -24.46
CA ASP A 634 8.30 -13.03 -25.72
C ASP A 634 8.31 -11.50 -25.63
N ILE A 635 7.39 -10.91 -24.88
CA ILE A 635 7.32 -9.45 -24.69
C ILE A 635 8.44 -9.01 -23.73
N ILE A 636 8.68 -9.76 -22.65
CA ILE A 636 9.80 -9.52 -21.73
C ILE A 636 11.12 -9.49 -22.52
N LEU A 637 11.41 -10.54 -23.32
CA LEU A 637 12.63 -10.58 -24.12
C LEU A 637 12.70 -9.43 -25.14
N ARG A 638 11.59 -9.05 -25.76
CA ARG A 638 11.55 -7.94 -26.72
C ARG A 638 11.88 -6.61 -26.07
N ARG A 639 11.35 -6.34 -24.88
CA ARG A 639 11.62 -5.11 -24.11
C ARG A 639 13.08 -5.05 -23.70
N VAL A 640 13.64 -6.14 -23.17
CA VAL A 640 15.09 -6.24 -22.90
C VAL A 640 15.91 -5.94 -24.15
N LYS A 641 15.55 -6.52 -25.31
CA LYS A 641 16.25 -6.24 -26.59
C LYS A 641 16.17 -4.78 -27.04
N GLN A 642 15.06 -4.10 -26.74
CA GLN A 642 14.84 -2.70 -27.10
C GLN A 642 15.63 -1.76 -26.19
N GLN A 643 15.69 -2.06 -24.90
CA GLN A 643 16.28 -1.21 -23.86
C GLN A 643 17.79 -1.48 -23.64
N ARG A 644 18.31 -2.68 -23.93
CA ARG A 644 19.75 -3.02 -23.84
C ARG A 644 20.59 -2.41 -24.98
N ARG A 645 20.36 -1.12 -25.28
CA ARG A 645 21.25 -0.28 -26.08
C ARG A 645 22.38 0.21 -25.19
N ASP A 646 22.05 1.09 -24.26
CA ASP A 646 23.01 1.77 -23.38
C ASP A 646 22.91 1.34 -21.91
N GLY A 647 21.79 0.74 -21.50
CA GLY A 647 21.56 0.31 -20.11
C GLY A 647 22.42 -0.89 -19.68
N SER A 648 22.88 -0.87 -18.43
CA SER A 648 23.82 -1.84 -17.85
C SER A 648 23.22 -2.71 -16.76
N ILE A 649 22.00 -2.40 -16.27
CA ILE A 649 21.30 -3.20 -15.25
C ILE A 649 19.92 -3.64 -15.74
N ILE A 650 19.71 -4.96 -15.81
CA ILE A 650 18.41 -5.59 -16.10
C ILE A 650 17.70 -5.94 -14.79
N LEU A 651 16.54 -5.34 -14.56
CA LEU A 651 15.66 -5.65 -13.44
C LEU A 651 14.68 -6.78 -13.80
N LEU A 652 14.55 -7.77 -12.93
CA LEU A 652 13.53 -8.82 -12.97
C LEU A 652 12.99 -9.06 -11.56
N HIS A 653 11.91 -9.83 -11.42
CA HIS A 653 11.30 -10.12 -10.11
C HIS A 653 11.32 -11.60 -9.78
N ASP A 654 11.76 -11.97 -8.57
CA ASP A 654 11.75 -13.37 -8.09
C ASP A 654 10.67 -13.67 -7.05
N ALA A 655 9.88 -12.67 -6.61
CA ALA A 655 8.68 -12.83 -5.78
C ALA A 655 7.59 -11.79 -6.14
N GLY A 656 6.61 -11.55 -5.27
CA GLY A 656 5.53 -10.58 -5.54
C GLY A 656 4.34 -11.12 -6.37
N GLY A 657 4.29 -12.43 -6.62
CA GLY A 657 3.19 -13.08 -7.36
C GLY A 657 3.61 -14.31 -8.14
N ASP A 658 2.93 -14.57 -9.25
CA ASP A 658 3.34 -15.61 -10.21
C ASP A 658 4.49 -15.07 -11.08
N ARG A 659 5.63 -15.79 -11.08
CA ARG A 659 6.85 -15.47 -11.85
C ARG A 659 7.21 -16.54 -12.88
N SER A 660 6.22 -17.32 -13.32
CA SER A 660 6.41 -18.33 -14.36
C SER A 660 6.99 -17.75 -15.66
N GLN A 661 6.52 -16.57 -16.09
CA GLN A 661 7.00 -15.92 -17.30
C GLN A 661 8.44 -15.38 -17.17
N THR A 662 8.81 -14.85 -16.00
CA THR A 662 10.20 -14.46 -15.69
C THR A 662 11.13 -15.67 -15.76
N VAL A 663 10.74 -16.79 -15.14
CA VAL A 663 11.49 -18.05 -15.18
C VAL A 663 11.63 -18.59 -16.60
N GLU A 664 10.61 -18.41 -17.45
CA GLU A 664 10.65 -18.80 -18.86
C GLU A 664 11.53 -17.86 -19.71
N ALA A 665 11.50 -16.55 -19.43
CA ALA A 665 12.24 -15.54 -20.18
C ALA A 665 13.74 -15.53 -19.84
N LEU A 666 14.11 -15.74 -18.58
CA LEU A 666 15.50 -15.67 -18.09
C LEU A 666 16.51 -16.47 -18.92
N PRO A 667 16.30 -17.77 -19.24
CA PRO A 667 17.27 -18.51 -20.06
C PRO A 667 17.40 -17.92 -21.48
N ARG A 668 16.31 -17.38 -22.05
CA ARG A 668 16.31 -16.76 -23.38
C ARG A 668 17.02 -15.41 -23.38
N ILE A 669 16.91 -14.66 -22.28
CA ILE A 669 17.66 -13.41 -22.08
C ILE A 669 19.15 -13.72 -22.00
N LEU A 670 19.55 -14.69 -21.17
CA LEU A 670 20.95 -15.11 -21.03
C LEU A 670 21.56 -15.59 -22.36
N GLU A 671 20.83 -16.41 -23.12
CA GLU A 671 21.24 -16.86 -24.45
C GLU A 671 21.40 -15.70 -25.43
N TRP A 672 20.45 -14.75 -25.44
CA TRP A 672 20.52 -13.61 -26.32
C TRP A 672 21.68 -12.67 -25.98
N LEU A 673 21.90 -12.36 -24.70
CA LEU A 673 23.04 -11.56 -24.23
C LEU A 673 24.36 -12.21 -24.66
N HIS A 674 24.49 -13.52 -24.46
CA HIS A 674 25.66 -14.26 -24.92
C HIS A 674 25.86 -14.19 -26.44
N THR A 675 24.77 -14.29 -27.22
CA THR A 675 24.82 -14.20 -28.70
C THR A 675 25.21 -12.80 -29.19
N ARG A 676 24.80 -11.75 -28.46
CA ARG A 676 25.17 -10.36 -28.73
C ARG A 676 26.64 -10.05 -28.39
N GLY A 677 27.28 -10.89 -27.56
CA GLY A 677 28.64 -10.68 -27.06
C GLY A 677 28.70 -10.05 -25.67
N ASP A 678 27.56 -9.88 -25.01
CA ASP A 678 27.49 -9.31 -23.66
C ASP A 678 27.91 -10.35 -22.60
N THR A 679 28.58 -9.88 -21.56
CA THR A 679 29.02 -10.66 -20.40
C THR A 679 28.21 -10.25 -19.18
N VAL A 680 27.52 -11.23 -18.58
CA VAL A 680 26.78 -11.01 -17.32
C VAL A 680 27.77 -10.91 -16.16
N VAL A 681 27.83 -9.76 -15.50
CA VAL A 681 28.74 -9.46 -14.40
C VAL A 681 27.98 -9.12 -13.10
N PRO A 682 28.58 -9.35 -11.91
CA PRO A 682 28.05 -8.84 -10.64
C PRO A 682 27.98 -7.30 -10.61
N LEU A 683 27.11 -6.73 -9.78
CA LEU A 683 27.03 -5.26 -9.61
C LEU A 683 28.34 -4.68 -9.09
N SER A 684 29.05 -5.40 -8.21
CA SER A 684 30.37 -4.95 -7.76
C SER A 684 31.37 -4.76 -8.90
N THR A 685 31.26 -5.51 -10.00
CA THR A 685 32.15 -5.37 -11.16
C THR A 685 31.85 -4.10 -11.96
N LEU A 686 30.56 -3.73 -12.09
CA LEU A 686 30.16 -2.46 -12.71
C LEU A 686 30.70 -1.26 -11.92
N LEU A 687 30.78 -1.38 -10.59
CA LEU A 687 31.37 -0.39 -9.68
C LEU A 687 32.92 -0.41 -9.62
N GLY A 688 33.60 -1.28 -10.37
CA GLY A 688 35.06 -1.44 -10.27
C GLY A 688 35.53 -1.92 -8.89
N THR A 689 34.66 -2.60 -8.12
CA THR A 689 34.93 -3.06 -6.76
C THR A 689 34.75 -4.58 -6.62
N THR A 690 34.82 -5.09 -5.38
CA THR A 690 34.65 -6.51 -5.08
C THR A 690 33.34 -6.79 -4.37
N ARG A 691 32.84 -8.02 -4.50
CA ARG A 691 31.69 -8.51 -3.73
C ARG A 691 31.85 -8.30 -2.22
N ASP A 692 33.07 -8.48 -1.70
CA ASP A 692 33.36 -8.28 -0.28
C ASP A 692 33.29 -6.81 0.15
N ALA A 693 33.48 -5.86 -0.77
CA ALA A 693 33.32 -4.44 -0.50
C ALA A 693 31.84 -4.03 -0.39
N VAL A 694 30.98 -4.55 -1.29
CA VAL A 694 29.53 -4.27 -1.28
C VAL A 694 28.76 -5.14 -0.28
N MET A 695 29.30 -6.30 0.10
CA MET A 695 28.75 -7.18 1.14
C MET A 695 29.79 -7.51 2.21
N PRO A 696 30.22 -6.55 3.05
CA PRO A 696 31.32 -6.78 3.98
C PRO A 696 30.96 -7.84 5.04
N PRO A 697 31.91 -8.75 5.37
CA PRO A 697 31.72 -9.67 6.47
C PRO A 697 31.64 -8.90 7.78
N LEU A 698 30.82 -9.37 8.71
CA LEU A 698 30.69 -8.71 10.00
C LEU A 698 31.97 -8.88 10.83
N ALA A 699 32.50 -7.77 11.35
CA ALA A 699 33.65 -7.82 12.25
C ALA A 699 33.31 -8.64 13.50
N GLU A 700 34.20 -9.55 13.92
CA GLU A 700 34.00 -10.42 15.09
C GLU A 700 33.76 -9.62 16.40
N SER A 701 34.18 -8.36 16.45
CA SER A 701 34.12 -7.49 17.64
C SER A 701 32.93 -6.50 17.67
N GLY A 702 32.05 -6.49 16.67
CA GLY A 702 30.96 -5.51 16.53
C GLY A 702 29.60 -6.04 17.00
N GLN A 703 29.14 -5.57 18.17
CA GLN A 703 27.79 -5.73 18.76
C GLN A 703 27.17 -7.16 18.82
N PRO A 704 27.81 -8.14 19.50
CA PRO A 704 27.22 -9.47 19.73
C PRO A 704 25.87 -9.40 20.48
N PHE A 705 25.75 -8.49 21.44
CA PHE A 705 24.55 -8.36 22.26
C PHE A 705 23.34 -7.87 21.45
N ALA A 706 23.48 -6.81 20.66
CA ALA A 706 22.39 -6.31 19.83
C ALA A 706 21.92 -7.35 18.82
N ARG A 707 22.86 -8.10 18.22
CA ARG A 707 22.55 -9.20 17.28
C ARG A 707 21.86 -10.39 17.95
N VAL A 708 22.27 -10.77 19.16
CA VAL A 708 21.60 -11.83 19.92
C VAL A 708 20.19 -11.38 20.31
N VAL A 709 20.02 -10.13 20.73
CA VAL A 709 18.71 -9.57 21.06
C VAL A 709 17.82 -9.47 19.82
N SER A 710 18.31 -8.94 18.70
CA SER A 710 17.54 -8.83 17.46
C SER A 710 17.16 -10.20 16.91
N SER A 711 18.12 -11.13 16.80
CA SER A 711 17.85 -12.50 16.33
C SER A 711 16.88 -13.27 17.23
N THR A 712 16.95 -13.08 18.55
CA THR A 712 15.99 -13.67 19.48
C THR A 712 14.62 -12.98 19.37
N GLY A 713 14.62 -11.65 19.22
CA GLY A 713 13.41 -10.84 19.08
C GLY A 713 12.62 -11.18 17.82
N PHE A 714 13.27 -11.21 16.65
CA PHE A 714 12.66 -11.64 15.38
C PHE A 714 12.12 -13.08 15.48
N ARG A 715 12.88 -14.00 16.10
CA ARG A 715 12.40 -15.38 16.32
C ARG A 715 11.15 -15.44 17.19
N VAL A 716 11.10 -14.68 18.29
CA VAL A 716 9.93 -14.62 19.17
C VAL A 716 8.74 -13.99 18.45
N TYR A 717 8.97 -12.90 17.72
CA TYR A 717 7.97 -12.25 16.89
C TYR A 717 7.35 -13.24 15.91
N HIS A 718 8.18 -13.96 15.15
CA HIS A 718 7.73 -14.96 14.18
C HIS A 718 6.92 -16.10 14.81
N VAL A 719 7.38 -16.66 15.94
CA VAL A 719 6.64 -17.72 16.65
C VAL A 719 5.27 -17.24 17.12
N VAL A 720 5.17 -16.00 17.60
CA VAL A 720 3.91 -15.40 18.02
C VAL A 720 3.00 -15.19 16.81
N GLU A 721 3.54 -14.70 15.70
CA GLU A 721 2.79 -14.48 14.47
C GLU A 721 2.25 -15.80 13.89
N GLU A 722 3.09 -16.82 13.74
CA GLU A 722 2.70 -18.15 13.27
C GLU A 722 1.62 -18.77 14.18
N PHE A 723 1.78 -18.64 15.49
CA PHE A 723 0.79 -19.11 16.45
C PHE A 723 -0.55 -18.40 16.26
N LEU A 724 -0.55 -17.06 16.10
CA LEU A 724 -1.76 -16.28 15.87
C LEU A 724 -2.45 -16.68 14.56
N TRP A 725 -1.69 -16.84 13.47
CA TRP A 725 -2.22 -17.31 12.18
C TRP A 725 -2.81 -18.71 12.26
N ALA A 726 -2.06 -19.67 12.81
CA ALA A 726 -2.52 -21.04 12.99
C ALA A 726 -3.78 -21.09 13.88
N PHE A 727 -3.79 -20.32 14.98
CA PHE A 727 -4.94 -20.20 15.86
C PHE A 727 -6.15 -19.62 15.12
N MET A 728 -5.98 -18.58 14.31
CA MET A 728 -7.07 -17.97 13.52
C MET A 728 -7.66 -18.93 12.50
N ILE A 729 -6.82 -19.69 11.79
CA ILE A 729 -7.24 -20.71 10.82
C ILE A 729 -8.04 -21.81 11.54
N VAL A 730 -7.47 -22.40 12.59
CA VAL A 730 -8.11 -23.48 13.35
C VAL A 730 -9.40 -23.00 14.02
N ALA A 731 -9.40 -21.82 14.64
CA ALA A 731 -10.58 -21.25 15.26
C ALA A 731 -11.69 -21.01 14.24
N THR A 732 -11.37 -20.45 13.07
CA THR A 732 -12.34 -20.21 12.00
C THR A 732 -12.92 -21.53 11.48
N ALA A 733 -12.08 -22.52 11.21
CA ALA A 733 -12.52 -23.84 10.79
C ALA A 733 -13.46 -24.49 11.83
N LEU A 734 -13.10 -24.44 13.11
CA LEU A 734 -13.92 -24.96 14.20
C LEU A 734 -15.26 -24.22 14.33
N VAL A 735 -15.28 -22.89 14.18
CA VAL A 735 -16.53 -22.09 14.18
C VAL A 735 -17.43 -22.51 13.02
N VAL A 736 -16.90 -22.63 11.81
CA VAL A 736 -17.66 -23.04 10.62
C VAL A 736 -18.23 -24.45 10.81
N ILE A 737 -17.39 -25.41 11.18
CA ILE A 737 -17.81 -26.80 11.41
C ILE A 737 -18.90 -26.87 12.50
N ARG A 738 -18.68 -26.22 13.65
CA ARG A 738 -19.67 -26.18 14.73
C ARG A 738 -20.99 -25.58 14.23
N THR A 739 -20.92 -24.48 13.49
CA THR A 739 -22.12 -23.80 12.97
C THR A 739 -22.91 -24.71 12.04
N LEU A 740 -22.24 -25.39 11.10
CA LEU A 740 -22.89 -26.34 10.19
C LEU A 740 -23.54 -27.51 10.95
N ILE A 741 -22.87 -28.06 11.97
CA ILE A 741 -23.43 -29.12 12.82
C ILE A 741 -24.68 -28.63 13.56
N VAL A 742 -24.61 -27.45 14.19
CA VAL A 742 -25.74 -26.88 14.94
C VAL A 742 -26.92 -26.59 14.01
N VAL A 743 -26.68 -26.01 12.83
CA VAL A 743 -27.70 -25.75 11.81
C VAL A 743 -28.36 -27.06 11.37
N TRP A 744 -27.57 -28.09 11.07
CA TRP A 744 -28.06 -29.40 10.64
C TRP A 744 -28.91 -30.08 11.73
N LEU A 745 -28.44 -30.07 12.98
CA LEU A 745 -29.17 -30.63 14.13
C LEU A 745 -30.46 -29.86 14.41
N ALA A 746 -30.41 -28.53 14.34
CA ALA A 746 -31.57 -27.67 14.57
C ALA A 746 -32.65 -27.87 13.49
N TYR A 747 -32.27 -28.01 12.22
CA TYR A 747 -33.20 -28.30 11.12
C TYR A 747 -33.87 -29.68 11.29
N ARG A 748 -33.15 -30.67 11.81
CA ARG A 748 -33.66 -32.02 12.08
C ARG A 748 -34.48 -32.16 13.37
N PHE A 749 -34.67 -31.07 14.12
CA PHE A 749 -35.44 -31.09 15.37
C PHE A 749 -36.93 -31.35 15.10
N ARG A 750 -37.42 -32.53 15.48
CA ARG A 750 -38.85 -32.89 15.40
C ARG A 750 -39.56 -32.57 16.72
N ARG A 751 -40.74 -31.93 16.63
CA ARG A 751 -41.63 -31.74 17.79
C ARG A 751 -42.12 -33.10 18.29
N ARG A 752 -42.16 -33.30 19.60
CA ARG A 752 -42.72 -34.51 20.20
C ARG A 752 -44.25 -34.50 20.11
N PRO A 753 -44.90 -35.67 19.96
CA PRO A 753 -46.36 -35.78 20.05
C PRO A 753 -46.84 -35.46 21.47
N ARG A 754 -48.04 -34.90 21.56
CA ARG A 754 -48.62 -34.43 22.83
C ARG A 754 -49.03 -35.58 23.74
N ALA A 755 -48.61 -35.55 25.01
CA ALA A 755 -49.09 -36.46 26.05
C ALA A 755 -49.77 -35.69 27.20
N GLU A 756 -50.90 -36.19 27.71
CA GLU A 756 -51.46 -35.67 28.96
C GLU A 756 -50.71 -36.26 30.16
N PHE A 757 -50.16 -35.39 31.02
CA PHE A 757 -49.43 -35.75 32.23
C PHE A 757 -49.92 -34.87 33.38
N ALA A 758 -50.27 -35.49 34.52
CA ALA A 758 -50.94 -34.81 35.63
C ALA A 758 -50.53 -35.37 37.01
N GLU A 759 -49.24 -35.67 37.22
CA GLU A 759 -48.73 -36.06 38.54
C GLU A 759 -48.57 -34.85 39.48
N PRO A 760 -48.65 -35.05 40.82
CA PRO A 760 -48.38 -33.98 41.78
C PRO A 760 -46.94 -33.45 41.68
N VAL A 761 -46.78 -32.13 41.77
CA VAL A 761 -45.46 -31.46 41.67
C VAL A 761 -45.20 -30.49 42.82
N SER A 762 -43.92 -30.31 43.17
CA SER A 762 -43.47 -29.28 44.11
C SER A 762 -42.63 -28.23 43.37
N VAL A 763 -43.13 -27.00 43.28
CA VAL A 763 -42.41 -25.84 42.77
C VAL A 763 -41.56 -25.25 43.89
N VAL A 764 -40.29 -25.01 43.64
CA VAL A 764 -39.32 -24.50 44.60
C VAL A 764 -38.78 -23.15 44.13
N ILE A 765 -38.85 -22.15 45.02
CA ILE A 765 -38.38 -20.79 44.77
C ILE A 765 -37.47 -20.38 45.93
N ALA A 766 -36.22 -20.00 45.62
CA ALA A 766 -35.32 -19.35 46.57
C ALA A 766 -35.38 -17.83 46.38
N ALA A 767 -35.66 -17.09 47.46
CA ALA A 767 -35.83 -15.64 47.43
C ALA A 767 -34.86 -14.94 48.40
N TYR A 768 -34.24 -13.85 47.94
CA TYR A 768 -33.45 -12.94 48.76
C TYR A 768 -33.53 -11.51 48.23
N ASN A 769 -34.24 -10.64 48.94
CA ASN A 769 -34.53 -9.27 48.53
C ASN A 769 -35.23 -9.16 47.15
N GLU A 770 -36.30 -9.93 46.97
CA GLU A 770 -37.10 -10.02 45.74
C GLU A 770 -38.54 -9.47 45.93
N GLY A 771 -38.76 -8.58 46.91
CA GLY A 771 -40.10 -8.10 47.30
C GLY A 771 -40.89 -7.47 46.16
N LYS A 772 -40.21 -6.80 45.22
CA LYS A 772 -40.84 -6.17 44.05
C LYS A 772 -41.43 -7.13 43.03
N VAL A 773 -40.99 -8.39 43.01
CA VAL A 773 -41.31 -9.36 41.93
C VAL A 773 -41.96 -10.63 42.43
N ILE A 774 -41.65 -11.06 43.67
CA ILE A 774 -42.09 -12.36 44.22
C ILE A 774 -43.62 -12.53 44.20
N ALA A 775 -44.38 -11.47 44.49
CA ALA A 775 -45.83 -11.51 44.50
C ALA A 775 -46.41 -11.84 43.10
N ASN A 776 -45.86 -11.22 42.05
CA ASN A 776 -46.30 -11.47 40.67
C ASN A 776 -45.91 -12.87 40.19
N THR A 777 -44.71 -13.34 40.55
CA THR A 777 -44.26 -14.71 40.29
C THR A 777 -45.19 -15.74 40.90
N LEU A 778 -45.54 -15.57 42.19
CA LEU A 778 -46.47 -16.48 42.88
C LEU A 778 -47.87 -16.44 42.27
N ARG A 779 -48.43 -15.25 41.98
CA ARG A 779 -49.75 -15.14 41.32
C ARG A 779 -49.76 -15.84 39.95
N ALA A 780 -48.73 -15.64 39.13
CA ALA A 780 -48.62 -16.28 37.82
C ALA A 780 -48.61 -17.82 37.93
N LEU A 781 -47.90 -18.37 38.92
CA LEU A 781 -47.86 -19.81 39.16
C LEU A 781 -49.20 -20.39 39.62
N LEU A 782 -49.93 -19.67 40.47
CA LEU A 782 -51.23 -20.11 40.99
C LEU A 782 -52.33 -20.11 39.91
N THR A 783 -52.13 -19.37 38.80
CA THR A 783 -53.05 -19.27 37.65
C THR A 783 -52.73 -20.23 36.49
N THR A 784 -51.87 -21.22 36.70
CA THR A 784 -51.52 -22.20 35.66
C THR A 784 -52.70 -23.10 35.24
N ASP A 785 -52.70 -23.57 33.99
CA ASP A 785 -53.66 -24.54 33.44
C ASP A 785 -53.30 -26.02 33.77
N TYR A 786 -52.36 -26.24 34.70
CA TYR A 786 -51.94 -27.60 35.08
C TYR A 786 -53.04 -28.32 35.87
N LYS A 787 -53.42 -29.50 35.40
CA LYS A 787 -54.51 -30.30 35.99
C LYS A 787 -54.10 -31.10 37.25
N GLY A 788 -52.79 -31.29 37.47
CA GLY A 788 -52.26 -32.00 38.64
C GLY A 788 -52.12 -31.12 39.88
N ASP A 789 -51.91 -31.72 41.04
CA ASP A 789 -51.72 -30.99 42.30
C ASP A 789 -50.37 -30.24 42.33
N VAL A 790 -50.38 -28.98 42.77
CA VAL A 790 -49.21 -28.09 42.78
C VAL A 790 -48.97 -27.58 44.19
N GLU A 791 -47.82 -27.93 44.75
CA GLU A 791 -47.28 -27.33 45.98
C GLU A 791 -46.22 -26.29 45.61
N VAL A 792 -46.22 -25.12 46.23
CA VAL A 792 -45.20 -24.07 46.02
C VAL A 792 -44.45 -23.83 47.33
N ILE A 793 -43.14 -24.09 47.34
CA ILE A 793 -42.26 -23.88 48.49
C ILE A 793 -41.37 -22.68 48.20
N VAL A 794 -41.59 -21.58 48.95
CA VAL A 794 -40.74 -20.39 48.90
C VAL A 794 -39.78 -20.45 50.08
N VAL A 795 -38.48 -20.35 49.83
CA VAL A 795 -37.45 -20.24 50.87
C VAL A 795 -36.86 -18.84 50.86
N ASP A 796 -37.17 -18.06 51.89
CA ASP A 796 -36.54 -16.78 52.14
C ASP A 796 -35.16 -16.98 52.79
N ASP A 797 -34.11 -16.51 52.13
CA ASP A 797 -32.71 -16.59 52.58
C ASP A 797 -32.28 -15.34 53.36
N GLY A 798 -33.12 -14.92 54.32
CA GLY A 798 -32.83 -13.81 55.23
C GLY A 798 -32.96 -12.45 54.57
N SER A 799 -34.03 -12.23 53.79
CA SER A 799 -34.30 -10.95 53.14
C SER A 799 -34.44 -9.80 54.13
N ARG A 800 -34.09 -8.59 53.70
CA ARG A 800 -34.17 -7.35 54.48
C ARG A 800 -35.21 -6.36 53.92
N ASP A 801 -35.88 -6.72 52.84
CA ASP A 801 -36.96 -5.95 52.22
C ASP A 801 -38.31 -6.62 52.48
N GLU A 802 -39.33 -6.22 51.72
CA GLU A 802 -40.71 -6.70 51.83
C GLU A 802 -40.95 -8.13 51.29
N THR A 803 -39.90 -8.87 50.88
CA THR A 803 -40.03 -10.24 50.32
C THR A 803 -40.84 -11.17 51.21
N VAL A 804 -40.51 -11.19 52.50
CA VAL A 804 -41.18 -12.06 53.48
C VAL A 804 -42.65 -11.66 53.62
N THR A 805 -42.93 -10.36 53.72
CA THR A 805 -44.29 -9.83 53.86
C THR A 805 -45.17 -10.21 52.68
N GLU A 806 -44.69 -10.00 51.45
CA GLU A 806 -45.41 -10.32 50.22
C GLU A 806 -45.67 -11.83 50.07
N ALA A 807 -44.65 -12.66 50.33
CA ALA A 807 -44.80 -14.11 50.25
C ALA A 807 -45.74 -14.66 51.34
N GLN A 808 -45.71 -14.10 52.56
CA GLN A 808 -46.58 -14.48 53.67
C GLN A 808 -48.05 -14.15 53.37
N GLN A 809 -48.32 -12.98 52.77
CA GLN A 809 -49.69 -12.58 52.39
C GLN A 809 -50.31 -13.57 51.40
N ILE A 810 -49.56 -14.02 50.41
CA ILE A 810 -50.05 -15.00 49.42
C ILE A 810 -50.19 -16.40 50.05
N ALA A 811 -49.25 -16.81 50.90
CA ALA A 811 -49.34 -18.09 51.62
C ALA A 811 -50.53 -18.16 52.59
N ALA A 812 -50.97 -17.02 53.14
CA ALA A 812 -52.19 -16.96 53.94
C ALA A 812 -53.47 -17.05 53.08
N ALA A 813 -53.42 -16.59 51.82
CA ALA A 813 -54.56 -16.59 50.90
C ALA A 813 -54.74 -17.91 50.13
N ASP A 814 -53.66 -18.65 49.86
CA ASP A 814 -53.69 -19.91 49.11
C ASP A 814 -52.85 -20.99 49.82
N SER A 815 -53.51 -22.08 50.22
CA SER A 815 -52.89 -23.17 51.00
C SER A 815 -51.86 -23.98 50.22
N ARG A 816 -51.76 -23.79 48.89
CA ARG A 816 -50.72 -24.40 48.06
C ARG A 816 -49.34 -23.80 48.30
N VAL A 817 -49.24 -22.58 48.84
CA VAL A 817 -47.96 -21.87 49.03
C VAL A 817 -47.46 -22.03 50.47
N ARG A 818 -46.19 -22.43 50.63
CA ARG A 818 -45.53 -22.60 51.92
C ARG A 818 -44.22 -21.81 51.98
N LEU A 819 -44.14 -20.88 52.93
CA LEU A 819 -42.95 -20.07 53.17
C LEU A 819 -42.05 -20.70 54.24
N LEU A 820 -40.76 -20.85 53.95
CA LEU A 820 -39.71 -21.27 54.87
C LEU A 820 -38.70 -20.13 55.01
N GLN A 821 -38.32 -19.77 56.24
CA GLN A 821 -37.36 -18.69 56.49
C GLN A 821 -36.04 -19.24 57.04
N GLN A 822 -34.91 -18.79 56.51
CA GLN A 822 -33.57 -19.15 56.97
C GLN A 822 -32.66 -17.92 57.12
N GLN A 823 -31.57 -18.07 57.87
CA GLN A 823 -30.51 -17.05 57.85
C GLN A 823 -29.78 -17.07 56.50
N ASN A 824 -29.38 -15.89 56.02
CA ASN A 824 -28.72 -15.74 54.73
C ASN A 824 -27.49 -16.63 54.63
N SER A 825 -27.58 -17.64 53.77
CA SER A 825 -26.55 -18.65 53.58
C SER A 825 -26.35 -19.03 52.11
N GLY A 826 -27.02 -18.33 51.19
CA GLY A 826 -26.88 -18.44 49.75
C GLY A 826 -27.96 -19.29 49.08
N LYS A 827 -28.24 -18.98 47.81
CA LYS A 827 -29.25 -19.65 46.96
C LYS A 827 -29.17 -21.18 47.00
N ALA A 828 -27.98 -21.77 46.83
CA ALA A 828 -27.82 -23.23 46.82
C ALA A 828 -28.26 -23.88 48.15
N ARG A 829 -28.02 -23.24 49.31
CA ARG A 829 -28.48 -23.73 50.61
C ARG A 829 -29.99 -23.53 50.80
N ALA A 830 -30.53 -22.41 50.34
CA ALA A 830 -31.97 -22.17 50.33
C ALA A 830 -32.71 -23.24 49.50
N LEU A 831 -32.18 -23.59 48.33
CA LEU A 831 -32.71 -24.67 47.50
C LEU A 831 -32.56 -26.05 48.15
N GLN A 832 -31.45 -26.36 48.83
CA GLN A 832 -31.32 -27.60 49.61
C GLN A 832 -32.38 -27.69 50.72
N ARG A 833 -32.61 -26.61 51.45
CA ARG A 833 -33.67 -26.54 52.46
C ARG A 833 -35.04 -26.78 51.84
N ALA A 834 -35.31 -26.20 50.68
CA ALA A 834 -36.55 -26.47 49.95
C ALA A 834 -36.68 -27.95 49.58
N LEU A 835 -35.62 -28.57 49.03
CA LEU A 835 -35.59 -29.98 48.64
C LEU A 835 -35.84 -30.94 49.80
N SER A 836 -35.40 -30.59 51.02
CA SER A 836 -35.71 -31.38 52.23
C SER A 836 -37.18 -31.29 52.66
N ALA A 837 -37.89 -30.26 52.19
CA ALA A 837 -39.29 -30.01 52.53
C ALA A 837 -40.27 -30.43 51.42
N VAL A 838 -39.77 -30.78 50.23
CA VAL A 838 -40.57 -31.26 49.09
C VAL A 838 -41.35 -32.52 49.48
N ARG A 839 -42.65 -32.55 49.15
CA ARG A 839 -43.54 -33.70 49.42
C ARG A 839 -43.91 -34.52 48.19
N ARG A 840 -43.60 -34.01 46.99
CA ARG A 840 -44.00 -34.62 45.71
C ARG A 840 -42.79 -35.16 44.94
N GLY A 841 -43.03 -36.07 43.99
CA GLY A 841 -41.98 -36.81 43.27
C GLY A 841 -41.23 -36.01 42.18
N ILE A 842 -41.82 -34.91 41.68
CA ILE A 842 -41.19 -34.02 40.68
C ILE A 842 -41.01 -32.63 41.28
N VAL A 843 -39.79 -32.11 41.17
CA VAL A 843 -39.42 -30.77 41.66
C VAL A 843 -39.27 -29.82 40.48
N VAL A 844 -39.96 -28.69 40.54
CA VAL A 844 -39.86 -27.62 39.54
C VAL A 844 -39.08 -26.45 40.15
N PHE A 845 -37.94 -26.07 39.57
CA PHE A 845 -37.17 -24.91 40.00
C PHE A 845 -37.58 -23.67 39.19
N ILE A 846 -37.95 -22.61 39.92
CA ILE A 846 -38.33 -21.32 39.35
C ILE A 846 -37.65 -20.20 40.14
N ASP A 847 -37.05 -19.25 39.43
CA ASP A 847 -36.46 -18.07 40.06
C ASP A 847 -37.55 -17.10 40.54
N ALA A 848 -37.26 -16.35 41.61
CA ALA A 848 -38.23 -15.44 42.24
C ALA A 848 -38.73 -14.30 41.31
N ASP A 849 -38.03 -14.02 40.21
CA ASP A 849 -38.35 -13.00 39.21
C ASP A 849 -38.94 -13.55 37.90
N THR A 850 -39.28 -14.85 37.87
CA THR A 850 -39.69 -15.54 36.65
C THR A 850 -41.20 -15.78 36.59
N GLN A 851 -41.86 -15.16 35.61
CA GLN A 851 -43.31 -15.25 35.39
C GLN A 851 -43.63 -16.32 34.34
N CYS A 852 -44.35 -17.37 34.73
CA CYS A 852 -44.80 -18.43 33.83
C CYS A 852 -46.06 -18.02 33.06
N GLN A 853 -46.15 -18.40 31.78
CA GLN A 853 -47.44 -18.42 31.06
C GLN A 853 -48.35 -19.52 31.62
N ARG A 854 -49.67 -19.42 31.43
CA ARG A 854 -50.64 -20.38 31.97
C ARG A 854 -50.36 -21.83 31.57
N ASP A 855 -49.90 -22.04 30.34
CA ASP A 855 -49.56 -23.35 29.76
C ASP A 855 -48.09 -23.77 29.95
N THR A 856 -47.29 -23.02 30.71
CA THR A 856 -45.85 -23.32 30.93
C THR A 856 -45.66 -24.64 31.66
N LEU A 857 -46.31 -24.81 32.82
CA LEU A 857 -46.16 -26.02 33.64
C LEU A 857 -46.69 -27.28 32.94
N PRO A 858 -47.88 -27.27 32.29
CA PRO A 858 -48.32 -28.40 31.47
C PRO A 858 -47.29 -28.84 30.44
N ARG A 859 -46.71 -27.89 29.70
CA ARG A 859 -45.72 -28.18 28.65
C ARG A 859 -44.38 -28.63 29.22
N LEU A 860 -43.95 -28.06 30.35
CA LEU A 860 -42.70 -28.43 31.00
C LEU A 860 -42.74 -29.86 31.56
N LEU A 861 -43.90 -30.29 32.06
CA LEU A 861 -44.05 -31.57 32.75
C LEU A 861 -44.41 -32.73 31.82
N GLU A 862 -45.01 -32.45 30.66
CA GLU A 862 -45.36 -33.43 29.64
C GLU A 862 -44.27 -34.51 29.36
N PRO A 863 -42.96 -34.18 29.24
CA PRO A 863 -41.95 -35.19 28.94
C PRO A 863 -41.74 -36.25 30.04
N PHE A 864 -42.22 -36.02 31.27
CA PHE A 864 -42.14 -36.99 32.35
C PHE A 864 -43.14 -38.16 32.21
N ALA A 865 -44.02 -38.13 31.21
CA ALA A 865 -44.75 -39.32 30.79
C ALA A 865 -43.80 -40.47 30.35
N ASP A 866 -42.58 -40.14 29.91
CA ASP A 866 -41.49 -41.09 29.70
C ASP A 866 -40.70 -41.27 31.02
N ALA A 867 -40.75 -42.47 31.59
CA ALA A 867 -40.04 -42.82 32.83
C ALA A 867 -38.51 -42.65 32.71
N GLY A 868 -37.95 -42.72 31.49
CA GLY A 868 -36.52 -42.53 31.25
C GLY A 868 -36.06 -41.07 31.28
N VAL A 869 -36.98 -40.09 31.41
CA VAL A 869 -36.65 -38.66 31.52
C VAL A 869 -36.44 -38.29 32.99
N GLY A 870 -35.20 -37.92 33.33
CA GLY A 870 -34.83 -37.49 34.68
C GLY A 870 -34.95 -35.97 34.89
N ALA A 871 -34.77 -35.17 33.83
CA ALA A 871 -34.88 -33.71 33.90
C ALA A 871 -35.41 -33.08 32.61
N VAL A 872 -36.10 -31.94 32.76
CA VAL A 872 -36.64 -31.13 31.67
C VAL A 872 -36.24 -29.66 31.85
N SER A 873 -35.70 -29.07 30.79
CA SER A 873 -35.40 -27.64 30.69
C SER A 873 -36.50 -26.92 29.95
N GLY A 874 -37.05 -25.87 30.55
CA GLY A 874 -37.95 -24.92 29.89
C GLY A 874 -37.21 -23.80 29.16
N HIS A 875 -37.98 -22.89 28.58
CA HIS A 875 -37.52 -21.78 27.76
C HIS A 875 -37.69 -20.44 28.50
N ALA A 876 -36.59 -19.88 28.99
CA ALA A 876 -36.59 -18.54 29.59
C ALA A 876 -36.48 -17.44 28.52
N LYS A 877 -37.42 -16.48 28.50
CA LYS A 877 -37.41 -15.29 27.64
C LYS A 877 -37.24 -14.01 28.46
N VAL A 878 -36.56 -13.01 27.89
CA VAL A 878 -36.36 -11.70 28.53
C VAL A 878 -37.60 -10.82 28.35
N GLY A 879 -38.18 -10.36 29.46
CA GLY A 879 -39.40 -9.54 29.45
C GLY A 879 -39.18 -8.02 29.33
N ASN A 880 -38.04 -7.50 29.80
CA ASN A 880 -37.79 -6.06 29.94
C ASN A 880 -36.94 -5.47 28.79
N LEU A 881 -37.48 -5.44 27.57
CA LEU A 881 -36.76 -5.03 26.35
C LEU A 881 -36.57 -3.51 26.17
N ARG A 882 -36.56 -2.72 27.26
CA ARG A 882 -36.54 -1.25 27.21
C ARG A 882 -35.20 -0.71 26.73
N ARG A 883 -34.09 -1.19 27.30
CA ARG A 883 -32.71 -0.72 27.01
C ARG A 883 -32.01 -1.60 25.97
N PHE A 884 -30.98 -1.04 25.31
CA PHE A 884 -30.18 -1.76 24.32
C PHE A 884 -29.54 -3.03 24.88
N ILE A 885 -28.99 -2.98 26.09
CA ILE A 885 -28.35 -4.13 26.76
C ILE A 885 -29.31 -5.30 26.95
N ALA A 886 -30.53 -5.02 27.43
CA ALA A 886 -31.57 -6.04 27.59
C ALA A 886 -32.00 -6.64 26.23
N ARG A 887 -32.04 -5.83 25.16
CA ARG A 887 -32.31 -6.30 23.79
C ARG A 887 -31.18 -7.15 23.21
N CYS A 888 -29.93 -6.92 23.59
CA CYS A 888 -28.79 -7.77 23.24
C CYS A 888 -28.86 -9.10 23.98
N GLN A 889 -29.15 -9.08 25.29
CA GLN A 889 -29.33 -10.29 26.08
C GLN A 889 -30.51 -11.14 25.60
N ALA A 890 -31.59 -10.51 25.15
CA ALA A 890 -32.70 -11.21 24.52
C ALA A 890 -32.27 -11.97 23.25
N LEU A 891 -31.48 -11.33 22.36
CA LEU A 891 -30.93 -12.00 21.18
C LEU A 891 -29.97 -13.13 21.57
N GLU A 892 -29.14 -12.93 22.59
CA GLU A 892 -28.25 -13.97 23.10
C GLU A 892 -29.03 -15.17 23.65
N TYR A 893 -30.16 -14.97 24.33
CA TYR A 893 -30.99 -16.07 24.80
C TYR A 893 -31.59 -16.85 23.63
N THR A 894 -32.06 -16.15 22.61
CA THR A 894 -32.54 -16.75 21.36
C THR A 894 -31.44 -17.57 20.67
N CYS A 895 -30.21 -17.07 20.59
CA CYS A 895 -29.10 -17.75 19.90
C CYS A 895 -28.46 -18.85 20.76
N GLY A 896 -28.04 -18.54 21.98
CA GLY A 896 -27.20 -19.38 22.82
C GLY A 896 -27.95 -20.37 23.72
N PHE A 897 -29.19 -20.08 24.12
CA PHE A 897 -29.99 -21.03 24.92
C PHE A 897 -30.92 -21.88 24.07
N ASN A 898 -31.55 -21.32 23.03
CA ASN A 898 -32.57 -22.08 22.31
C ASN A 898 -32.01 -22.90 21.15
N LEU A 899 -31.17 -22.31 20.31
CA LEU A 899 -30.61 -23.01 19.15
C LEU A 899 -29.67 -24.15 19.59
N ASP A 900 -28.73 -23.84 20.49
CA ASP A 900 -27.79 -24.83 21.02
C ASP A 900 -28.50 -25.95 21.78
N ARG A 901 -29.52 -25.66 22.62
CA ARG A 901 -30.26 -26.72 23.34
C ARG A 901 -31.15 -27.55 22.43
N ARG A 902 -31.76 -26.96 21.38
CA ARG A 902 -32.51 -27.73 20.36
C ARG A 902 -31.58 -28.74 19.68
N ALA A 903 -30.36 -28.32 19.33
CA ALA A 903 -29.35 -29.20 18.76
C ALA A 903 -28.89 -30.28 19.77
N TYR A 904 -28.55 -29.89 20.99
CA TYR A 904 -28.00 -30.79 22.02
C TYR A 904 -29.02 -31.79 22.59
N ASN A 905 -30.32 -31.46 22.57
CA ASN A 905 -31.40 -32.35 23.00
C ASN A 905 -31.40 -33.68 22.20
N ARG A 906 -31.05 -33.64 20.91
CA ARG A 906 -31.05 -34.83 20.04
C ARG A 906 -29.98 -35.85 20.42
N TRP A 907 -28.86 -35.37 20.95
CA TRP A 907 -27.71 -36.19 21.36
C TRP A 907 -27.62 -36.36 22.88
N ASN A 908 -28.63 -35.92 23.64
CA ASN A 908 -28.64 -35.94 25.10
C ASN A 908 -27.37 -35.30 25.70
N CYS A 909 -26.97 -34.13 25.19
CA CYS A 909 -25.73 -33.47 25.59
C CYS A 909 -25.94 -32.03 26.08
N ILE A 910 -27.13 -31.75 26.65
CA ILE A 910 -27.46 -30.48 27.31
C ILE A 910 -26.58 -30.32 28.56
N THR A 911 -25.83 -29.23 28.63
CA THR A 911 -24.85 -28.98 29.69
C THR A 911 -25.39 -28.15 30.85
N VAL A 912 -26.47 -27.41 30.64
CA VAL A 912 -27.11 -26.57 31.67
C VAL A 912 -28.62 -26.61 31.49
N VAL A 913 -29.32 -27.10 32.52
CA VAL A 913 -30.75 -26.92 32.73
C VAL A 913 -30.92 -25.65 33.59
N PRO A 914 -31.56 -24.58 33.10
CA PRO A 914 -31.53 -23.28 33.77
C PRO A 914 -32.36 -23.28 35.06
N GLY A 915 -31.83 -22.66 36.12
CA GLY A 915 -32.57 -22.49 37.38
C GLY A 915 -33.84 -21.63 37.28
N ALA A 916 -33.98 -20.83 36.23
CA ALA A 916 -35.15 -19.96 36.01
C ALA A 916 -36.43 -20.74 35.68
N ILE A 917 -36.32 -21.85 34.94
CA ILE A 917 -37.47 -22.71 34.59
C ILE A 917 -36.99 -24.12 34.25
N SER A 918 -37.10 -25.03 35.22
CA SER A 918 -36.74 -26.43 35.01
C SER A 918 -37.52 -27.36 35.91
N ALA A 919 -37.59 -28.63 35.53
CA ALA A 919 -38.22 -29.68 36.33
C ALA A 919 -37.32 -30.92 36.37
N VAL A 920 -37.23 -31.59 37.52
CA VAL A 920 -36.36 -32.75 37.75
C VAL A 920 -37.06 -33.74 38.68
N ARG A 921 -36.92 -35.05 38.42
CA ARG A 921 -37.40 -36.08 39.36
C ARG A 921 -36.61 -36.00 40.67
N LYS A 922 -37.30 -36.05 41.81
CA LYS A 922 -36.65 -36.01 43.14
C LYS A 922 -35.65 -37.15 43.33
N GLU A 923 -36.01 -38.35 42.87
CA GLU A 923 -35.15 -39.53 42.89
C GLU A 923 -33.84 -39.30 42.11
N ALA A 924 -33.92 -38.68 40.93
CA ALA A 924 -32.74 -38.36 40.13
C ALA A 924 -31.83 -37.30 40.79
N ILE A 925 -32.42 -36.35 41.54
CA ILE A 925 -31.64 -35.39 42.35
C ILE A 925 -30.92 -36.12 43.49
N ASP A 926 -31.58 -37.07 44.14
CA ASP A 926 -31.04 -37.81 45.27
C ASP A 926 -29.93 -38.77 44.83
N GLU A 927 -30.11 -39.48 43.71
CA GLU A 927 -29.07 -40.28 43.06
C GLU A 927 -27.85 -39.43 42.67
N ALA A 928 -28.08 -38.20 42.20
CA ALA A 928 -27.02 -37.27 41.85
C ALA A 928 -26.23 -36.74 43.07
N GLY A 929 -26.66 -37.06 44.30
CA GLY A 929 -26.05 -36.59 45.55
C GLY A 929 -26.55 -35.22 46.02
N GLY A 930 -27.71 -34.79 45.52
CA GLY A 930 -28.31 -33.49 45.83
C GLY A 930 -27.66 -32.30 45.14
N LEU A 931 -27.99 -31.08 45.58
CA LEU A 931 -27.38 -29.85 45.06
C LEU A 931 -25.98 -29.64 45.67
N SER A 932 -24.96 -29.45 44.82
CA SER A 932 -23.59 -29.18 45.26
C SER A 932 -23.44 -27.80 45.87
N LEU A 933 -22.74 -27.71 47.01
CA LEU A 933 -22.33 -26.44 47.64
C LEU A 933 -20.90 -26.02 47.24
N GLN A 934 -20.23 -26.79 46.38
CA GLN A 934 -18.83 -26.56 45.99
C GLN A 934 -18.68 -25.61 44.79
N THR A 935 -19.79 -25.27 44.12
CA THR A 935 -19.83 -24.46 42.90
C THR A 935 -20.87 -23.34 43.02
N LEU A 936 -20.68 -22.26 42.28
CA LEU A 936 -21.58 -21.10 42.26
C LEU A 936 -22.73 -21.20 41.24
N ALA A 937 -22.64 -22.17 40.33
CA ALA A 937 -23.64 -22.49 39.31
C ALA A 937 -24.23 -23.87 39.64
N GLU A 938 -25.12 -23.88 40.63
CA GLU A 938 -25.76 -25.09 41.15
C GLU A 938 -26.53 -25.87 40.09
N ASP A 939 -27.08 -25.14 39.11
CA ASP A 939 -27.89 -25.65 38.01
C ASP A 939 -27.04 -26.43 36.98
N THR A 940 -25.88 -25.88 36.63
CA THR A 940 -24.89 -26.49 35.75
C THR A 940 -24.27 -27.73 36.40
N ASP A 941 -23.92 -27.65 37.69
CA ASP A 941 -23.34 -28.75 38.45
C ASP A 941 -24.32 -29.93 38.58
N LEU A 942 -25.58 -29.66 38.92
CA LEU A 942 -26.63 -30.68 38.97
C LEU A 942 -26.82 -31.32 37.59
N THR A 943 -26.86 -30.52 36.52
CA THR A 943 -27.03 -31.02 35.15
C THR A 943 -25.92 -32.01 34.75
N LEU A 944 -24.66 -31.65 35.02
CA LEU A 944 -23.52 -32.53 34.72
C LEU A 944 -23.50 -33.78 35.61
N SER A 945 -23.96 -33.66 36.86
CA SER A 945 -24.10 -34.78 37.79
C SER A 945 -25.19 -35.76 37.32
N LEU A 946 -26.34 -35.28 36.88
CA LEU A 946 -27.41 -36.10 36.30
C LEU A 946 -26.90 -36.92 35.09
N HIS A 947 -26.07 -36.33 34.24
CA HIS A 947 -25.42 -37.05 33.14
C HIS A 947 -24.44 -38.14 33.62
N LYS A 948 -23.74 -37.93 34.74
CA LYS A 948 -22.88 -38.96 35.34
C LYS A 948 -23.69 -40.21 35.73
N TYR A 949 -24.93 -40.02 36.18
CA TYR A 949 -25.88 -41.09 36.50
C TYR A 949 -26.77 -41.50 35.31
N ARG A 950 -26.41 -41.12 34.07
CA ARG A 950 -27.10 -41.52 32.83
C ARG A 950 -28.57 -41.11 32.74
N GLN A 951 -28.99 -40.10 33.50
CA GLN A 951 -30.33 -39.54 33.42
C GLN A 951 -30.52 -38.80 32.09
N ARG A 952 -31.66 -38.99 31.42
CA ARG A 952 -31.96 -38.30 30.16
C ARG A 952 -32.51 -36.91 30.43
N ILE A 953 -31.96 -35.92 29.74
CA ILE A 953 -32.34 -34.51 29.88
C ILE A 953 -33.01 -34.04 28.59
N VAL A 954 -34.19 -33.43 28.73
CA VAL A 954 -35.01 -32.98 27.58
C VAL A 954 -35.17 -31.47 27.59
N TYR A 955 -35.15 -30.84 26.41
CA TYR A 955 -35.47 -29.42 26.24
C TYR A 955 -36.86 -29.24 25.62
N VAL A 956 -37.72 -28.42 26.25
CA VAL A 956 -39.05 -28.07 25.77
C VAL A 956 -39.11 -26.57 25.43
N PRO A 957 -39.02 -26.19 24.14
CA PRO A 957 -39.01 -24.78 23.73
C PRO A 957 -40.36 -24.08 23.91
N ASP A 958 -41.44 -24.86 24.00
CA ASP A 958 -42.82 -24.39 24.07
C ASP A 958 -43.23 -24.02 25.52
N ALA A 959 -42.44 -24.39 26.54
CA ALA A 959 -42.66 -24.05 27.94
C ALA A 959 -41.97 -22.70 28.28
N ILE A 960 -42.65 -21.59 28.02
CA ILE A 960 -42.06 -20.24 28.04
C ILE A 960 -42.25 -19.58 29.42
N ALA A 961 -41.16 -19.12 30.03
CA ALA A 961 -41.19 -18.31 31.24
C ALA A 961 -40.45 -16.97 31.02
N TRP A 962 -41.03 -15.86 31.48
CA TRP A 962 -40.49 -14.51 31.30
C TRP A 962 -39.69 -14.06 32.53
N THR A 963 -38.45 -13.62 32.34
CA THR A 963 -37.53 -13.19 33.41
C THR A 963 -36.98 -11.78 33.15
N GLU A 964 -36.45 -11.14 34.20
CA GLU A 964 -35.78 -9.83 34.11
C GLU A 964 -34.29 -9.95 33.75
N ALA A 965 -33.88 -9.28 32.67
CA ALA A 965 -32.48 -9.10 32.30
C ALA A 965 -31.90 -7.79 32.88
N PRO A 966 -30.61 -7.76 33.22
CA PRO A 966 -29.91 -6.51 33.54
C PRO A 966 -30.05 -5.43 32.45
N GLU A 967 -30.35 -4.19 32.85
CA GLU A 967 -30.51 -3.05 31.93
C GLU A 967 -29.23 -2.20 31.77
N SER A 968 -28.23 -2.39 32.62
CA SER A 968 -26.96 -1.65 32.61
C SER A 968 -25.74 -2.57 32.46
N VAL A 969 -24.67 -2.05 31.85
CA VAL A 969 -23.41 -2.78 31.61
C VAL A 969 -22.79 -3.27 32.92
N GLY A 970 -22.78 -2.45 33.98
CA GLY A 970 -22.18 -2.84 35.27
C GLY A 970 -22.95 -3.96 35.99
N THR A 971 -24.28 -3.94 35.93
CA THR A 971 -25.13 -5.00 36.51
C THR A 971 -25.01 -6.29 35.71
N LEU A 972 -24.96 -6.18 34.38
CA LEU A 972 -24.72 -7.32 33.49
C LEU A 972 -23.32 -7.94 33.69
N ALA A 973 -22.27 -7.12 33.77
CA ALA A 973 -20.91 -7.62 33.97
C ALA A 973 -20.77 -8.39 35.30
N ARG A 974 -21.49 -7.99 36.36
CA ARG A 974 -21.58 -8.74 37.62
C ARG A 974 -22.25 -10.10 37.42
N GLN A 975 -23.38 -10.15 36.73
CA GLN A 975 -24.08 -11.39 36.38
C GLN A 975 -23.16 -12.32 35.56
N ARG A 976 -22.52 -11.80 34.51
CA ARG A 976 -21.65 -12.60 33.63
C ARG A 976 -20.37 -13.05 34.29
N SER A 977 -19.77 -12.23 35.15
CA SER A 977 -18.63 -12.66 35.97
C SER A 977 -19.00 -13.84 36.88
N ARG A 978 -20.22 -13.83 37.43
CA ARG A 978 -20.75 -14.94 38.25
C ARG A 978 -20.89 -16.22 37.42
N TRP A 979 -21.52 -16.11 36.25
CA TRP A 979 -21.75 -17.25 35.35
C TRP A 979 -20.46 -17.82 34.79
N ALA A 980 -19.53 -16.97 34.35
CA ALA A 980 -18.22 -17.37 33.87
C ALA A 980 -17.43 -18.14 34.95
N TYR A 981 -17.42 -17.62 36.18
CA TYR A 981 -16.75 -18.28 37.30
C TYR A 981 -17.41 -19.62 37.68
N GLY A 982 -18.74 -19.65 37.80
CA GLY A 982 -19.49 -20.88 38.11
C GLY A 982 -19.32 -21.94 37.02
N THR A 983 -19.34 -21.55 35.74
CA THR A 983 -19.09 -22.45 34.61
C THR A 983 -17.67 -23.03 34.69
N LEU A 984 -16.67 -22.20 34.94
CA LEU A 984 -15.27 -22.64 35.09
C LEU A 984 -15.10 -23.62 36.27
N GLN A 985 -15.80 -23.40 37.39
CA GLN A 985 -15.82 -24.33 38.53
C GLN A 985 -16.43 -25.69 38.13
N CYS A 986 -17.57 -25.69 37.44
CA CYS A 986 -18.24 -26.92 37.02
C CYS A 986 -17.38 -27.70 36.02
N LEU A 987 -16.81 -27.04 35.01
CA LEU A 987 -15.90 -27.66 34.04
C LEU A 987 -14.68 -28.27 34.71
N TRP A 988 -14.13 -27.61 35.73
CA TRP A 988 -12.97 -28.12 36.46
C TRP A 988 -13.31 -29.31 37.35
N LYS A 989 -14.45 -29.26 38.05
CA LYS A 989 -14.96 -30.35 38.91
C LYS A 989 -15.27 -31.61 38.09
N HIS A 990 -15.87 -31.44 36.92
CA HIS A 990 -16.30 -32.52 36.01
C HIS A 990 -15.31 -32.76 34.85
N ARG A 991 -14.03 -32.39 35.00
CA ARG A 991 -13.01 -32.54 33.95
C ARG A 991 -12.77 -33.99 33.51
N ASP A 992 -13.12 -34.95 34.37
CA ASP A 992 -13.08 -36.39 34.10
C ASP A 992 -14.05 -36.84 32.99
N MET A 993 -15.06 -36.02 32.68
CA MET A 993 -16.01 -36.25 31.59
C MET A 993 -15.49 -35.75 30.23
N LEU A 994 -14.46 -34.89 30.22
CA LEU A 994 -13.93 -34.28 29.00
C LEU A 994 -13.19 -35.33 28.15
N PHE A 995 -13.52 -35.43 26.86
CA PHE A 995 -12.98 -36.42 25.92
C PHE A 995 -13.17 -37.88 26.37
N ASN A 996 -14.20 -38.15 27.17
CA ASN A 996 -14.52 -39.48 27.65
C ASN A 996 -15.69 -40.08 26.87
N TRP A 997 -15.44 -41.21 26.20
CA TRP A 997 -16.45 -41.91 25.37
C TRP A 997 -17.64 -42.45 26.16
N ASN A 998 -17.50 -42.66 27.48
CA ASN A 998 -18.60 -43.11 28.34
C ASN A 998 -19.78 -42.11 28.38
N TYR A 999 -19.51 -40.83 28.09
CA TYR A 999 -20.51 -39.76 28.04
C TYR A 999 -20.85 -39.32 26.60
N ARG A 1000 -20.40 -40.08 25.59
CA ARG A 1000 -20.71 -39.87 24.15
C ARG A 1000 -20.54 -38.39 23.72
N ALA A 1001 -21.60 -37.80 23.15
CA ALA A 1001 -21.61 -36.42 22.65
C ALA A 1001 -21.40 -35.37 23.75
N LEU A 1002 -21.76 -35.63 25.01
CA LEU A 1002 -21.49 -34.69 26.10
C LEU A 1002 -19.97 -34.53 26.32
N GLY A 1003 -19.24 -35.66 26.37
CA GLY A 1003 -17.79 -35.67 26.62
C GLY A 1003 -16.95 -35.22 25.43
N TRP A 1004 -17.34 -35.57 24.19
CA TRP A 1004 -16.55 -35.29 22.99
C TRP A 1004 -17.00 -34.08 22.17
N PHE A 1005 -18.20 -33.54 22.40
CA PHE A 1005 -18.72 -32.40 21.64
C PHE A 1005 -19.09 -31.22 22.55
N SER A 1006 -20.00 -31.39 23.51
CA SER A 1006 -20.48 -30.26 24.32
C SER A 1006 -19.41 -29.69 25.27
N LEU A 1007 -18.74 -30.54 26.07
CA LEU A 1007 -17.73 -30.07 27.03
C LEU A 1007 -16.49 -29.44 26.36
N PRO A 1008 -15.90 -30.05 25.31
CA PRO A 1008 -14.81 -29.42 24.56
C PRO A 1008 -15.25 -28.10 23.91
N SER A 1009 -16.48 -28.03 23.39
CA SER A 1009 -17.04 -26.80 22.81
C SER A 1009 -17.13 -25.67 23.85
N ILE A 1010 -17.55 -25.95 25.08
CA ILE A 1010 -17.58 -24.92 26.14
C ILE A 1010 -16.16 -24.45 26.48
N TRP A 1011 -15.21 -25.38 26.68
CA TRP A 1011 -13.81 -25.03 26.95
C TRP A 1011 -13.23 -24.14 25.85
N PHE A 1012 -13.40 -24.53 24.58
CA PHE A 1012 -12.82 -23.80 23.47
C PHE A 1012 -13.57 -22.48 23.18
N PHE A 1013 -14.87 -22.53 22.88
CA PHE A 1013 -15.61 -21.36 22.38
C PHE A 1013 -15.99 -20.35 23.47
N GLN A 1014 -16.23 -20.79 24.73
CA GLN A 1014 -16.65 -19.87 25.79
C GLN A 1014 -15.49 -19.38 26.65
N ILE A 1015 -14.42 -20.18 26.81
CA ILE A 1015 -13.27 -19.83 27.64
C ILE A 1015 -12.06 -19.42 26.80
N ILE A 1016 -11.45 -20.34 26.04
CA ILE A 1016 -10.17 -20.11 25.35
C ILE A 1016 -10.30 -19.03 24.27
N LEU A 1017 -11.25 -19.17 23.34
CA LEU A 1017 -11.44 -18.26 22.22
C LEU A 1017 -11.74 -16.83 22.71
N VAL A 1018 -12.58 -16.69 23.74
CA VAL A 1018 -12.95 -15.40 24.33
C VAL A 1018 -11.77 -14.77 25.09
N ALA A 1019 -10.92 -15.57 25.73
CA ALA A 1019 -9.72 -15.09 26.41
C ALA A 1019 -8.62 -14.60 25.44
N VAL A 1020 -8.45 -15.26 24.28
CA VAL A 1020 -7.46 -14.91 23.25
C VAL A 1020 -7.91 -13.75 22.36
N THR A 1021 -9.22 -13.52 22.24
CA THR A 1021 -9.83 -12.46 21.41
C THR A 1021 -9.13 -11.09 21.51
N PRO A 1022 -8.83 -10.51 22.70
CA PRO A 1022 -8.21 -9.18 22.77
C PRO A 1022 -6.84 -9.10 22.10
N MET A 1023 -6.10 -10.21 22.06
CA MET A 1023 -4.80 -10.30 21.39
C MET A 1023 -4.96 -10.29 19.87
N VAL A 1024 -6.00 -10.98 19.35
CA VAL A 1024 -6.36 -10.94 17.93
C VAL A 1024 -6.81 -9.53 17.52
N ASP A 1025 -7.62 -8.87 18.34
CA ASP A 1025 -8.08 -7.50 18.08
C ASP A 1025 -6.90 -6.51 18.07
N LEU A 1026 -5.94 -6.66 19.00
CA LEU A 1026 -4.71 -5.86 19.02
C LEU A 1026 -3.84 -6.12 17.78
N PHE A 1027 -3.68 -7.38 17.37
CA PHE A 1027 -2.94 -7.75 16.16
C PHE A 1027 -3.56 -7.15 14.91
N LEU A 1028 -4.90 -7.18 14.79
CA LEU A 1028 -5.62 -6.53 13.69
C LEU A 1028 -5.34 -5.01 13.67
N LEU A 1029 -5.44 -4.33 14.82
CA LEU A 1029 -5.18 -2.89 14.90
C LEU A 1029 -3.73 -2.55 14.56
N ALA A 1030 -2.77 -3.35 15.02
CA ALA A 1030 -1.35 -3.18 14.72
C ALA A 1030 -1.04 -3.42 13.23
N SER A 1031 -1.83 -4.26 12.53
CA SER A 1031 -1.65 -4.57 11.11
C SER A 1031 -2.15 -3.47 10.14
N LEU A 1032 -2.93 -2.49 10.64
CA LEU A 1032 -3.53 -1.44 9.81
C LEU A 1032 -2.49 -0.56 9.09
N PRO A 1033 -1.47 0.03 9.76
CA PRO A 1033 -0.49 0.90 9.10
C PRO A 1033 0.39 0.18 8.08
N PHE A 1034 0.59 -1.15 8.21
CA PHE A 1034 1.50 -1.93 7.37
C PHE A 1034 0.81 -2.68 6.22
N GLY A 1035 -0.47 -2.41 5.94
CA GLY A 1035 -1.21 -3.04 4.83
C GLY A 1035 -1.57 -4.52 5.00
N ALA A 1036 -1.04 -5.21 6.03
CA ALA A 1036 -1.29 -6.62 6.33
C ALA A 1036 -2.75 -6.95 6.70
N TRP A 1037 -3.57 -5.93 6.98
CA TRP A 1037 -5.01 -6.09 7.26
C TRP A 1037 -5.77 -6.83 6.13
N ARG A 1038 -5.28 -6.77 4.88
CA ARG A 1038 -5.87 -7.49 3.74
C ARG A 1038 -5.91 -9.01 3.94
N ALA A 1039 -4.90 -9.57 4.62
CA ALA A 1039 -4.84 -11.01 4.89
C ALA A 1039 -5.73 -11.42 6.09
N VAL A 1040 -5.94 -10.53 7.05
CA VAL A 1040 -6.72 -10.80 8.28
C VAL A 1040 -8.23 -10.60 8.04
N MET A 1041 -8.60 -9.64 7.19
CA MET A 1041 -10.00 -9.27 6.94
C MET A 1041 -10.91 -10.44 6.52
N PRO A 1042 -10.50 -11.40 5.66
CA PRO A 1042 -11.32 -12.56 5.32
C PRO A 1042 -11.76 -13.40 6.54
N PHE A 1043 -10.91 -13.54 7.55
CA PHE A 1043 -11.23 -14.29 8.77
C PHE A 1043 -12.27 -13.55 9.62
N VAL A 1044 -12.10 -12.23 9.77
CA VAL A 1044 -13.05 -11.38 10.50
C VAL A 1044 -14.42 -11.39 9.83
N ILE A 1045 -14.46 -11.20 8.51
CA ILE A 1045 -15.69 -11.26 7.72
C ILE A 1045 -16.36 -12.63 7.88
N THR A 1046 -15.60 -13.73 7.72
CA THR A 1046 -16.14 -15.09 7.88
C THR A 1046 -16.76 -15.30 9.26
N PHE A 1047 -16.08 -14.87 10.33
CA PHE A 1047 -16.60 -14.99 11.69
C PHE A 1047 -17.91 -14.21 11.89
N LEU A 1048 -17.95 -12.96 11.44
CA LEU A 1048 -19.15 -12.11 11.52
C LEU A 1048 -20.30 -12.64 10.67
N SER A 1049 -20.02 -13.16 9.48
CA SER A 1049 -21.02 -13.79 8.62
C SER A 1049 -21.61 -15.04 9.28
N MET A 1050 -20.80 -15.91 9.89
CA MET A 1050 -21.29 -17.09 10.62
C MET A 1050 -22.20 -16.70 11.79
N ASP A 1051 -21.84 -15.65 12.52
CA ASP A 1051 -22.68 -15.12 13.61
C ASP A 1051 -24.03 -14.59 13.14
N VAL A 1052 -24.06 -13.86 12.02
CA VAL A 1052 -25.30 -13.35 11.43
C VAL A 1052 -26.16 -14.50 10.93
N ILE A 1053 -25.57 -15.54 10.32
CA ILE A 1053 -26.29 -16.74 9.87
C ILE A 1053 -26.93 -17.46 11.07
N LEU A 1054 -26.17 -17.71 12.13
CA LEU A 1054 -26.67 -18.33 13.36
C LEU A 1054 -27.79 -17.52 14.00
N ALA A 1055 -27.61 -16.21 14.13
CA ALA A 1055 -28.62 -15.32 14.71
C ALA A 1055 -29.89 -15.28 13.85
N THR A 1056 -29.75 -15.28 12.53
CA THR A 1056 -30.88 -15.30 11.58
C THR A 1056 -31.66 -16.62 11.70
N LEU A 1057 -30.97 -17.75 11.72
CA LEU A 1057 -31.58 -19.06 11.91
C LEU A 1057 -32.31 -19.15 13.26
N ALA A 1058 -31.71 -18.64 14.33
CA ALA A 1058 -32.32 -18.61 15.65
C ALA A 1058 -33.60 -17.76 15.66
N CYS A 1059 -33.59 -16.58 15.03
CA CYS A 1059 -34.79 -15.75 14.86
C CYS A 1059 -35.88 -16.46 14.04
N LEU A 1060 -35.52 -17.13 12.94
CA LEU A 1060 -36.45 -17.90 12.12
C LEU A 1060 -37.13 -19.03 12.89
N LEU A 1061 -36.35 -19.84 13.64
CA LEU A 1061 -36.87 -20.96 14.41
C LEU A 1061 -37.76 -20.52 15.58
N GLU A 1062 -37.47 -19.37 16.18
CA GLU A 1062 -38.25 -18.79 17.27
C GLU A 1062 -39.40 -17.87 16.79
N ARG A 1063 -39.58 -17.72 15.47
CA ARG A 1063 -40.58 -16.83 14.84
C ARG A 1063 -40.44 -15.37 15.28
N GLU A 1064 -39.21 -14.93 15.54
CA GLU A 1064 -38.87 -13.54 15.85
C GLU A 1064 -38.46 -12.79 14.57
N PRO A 1065 -38.65 -11.45 14.49
CA PRO A 1065 -38.26 -10.68 13.31
C PRO A 1065 -36.76 -10.81 12.98
N ILE A 1066 -36.43 -11.17 11.73
CA ILE A 1066 -35.04 -11.36 11.26
C ILE A 1066 -34.19 -10.09 11.44
N LEU A 1067 -34.79 -8.90 11.34
CA LEU A 1067 -34.14 -7.62 11.63
C LEU A 1067 -33.46 -7.58 13.01
N ARG A 1068 -33.91 -8.40 13.98
CA ARG A 1068 -33.26 -8.50 15.29
C ARG A 1068 -31.91 -9.22 15.22
N ALA A 1069 -31.68 -10.11 14.27
CA ALA A 1069 -30.42 -10.85 14.09
C ALA A 1069 -29.24 -9.92 13.80
N TRP A 1070 -29.46 -8.84 13.01
CA TRP A 1070 -28.43 -7.84 12.70
C TRP A 1070 -27.84 -7.14 13.92
N ARG A 1071 -28.52 -7.16 15.08
CA ARG A 1071 -27.98 -6.65 16.35
C ARG A 1071 -26.75 -7.43 16.83
N ILE A 1072 -26.48 -8.62 16.28
CA ILE A 1072 -25.29 -9.39 16.60
C ILE A 1072 -24.00 -8.61 16.25
N LEU A 1073 -23.99 -7.80 15.20
CA LEU A 1073 -22.82 -7.03 14.78
C LEU A 1073 -22.40 -5.95 15.81
N PRO A 1074 -23.25 -4.99 16.21
CA PRO A 1074 -22.91 -4.03 17.27
C PRO A 1074 -22.70 -4.73 18.62
N MET A 1075 -23.34 -5.88 18.85
CA MET A 1075 -23.06 -6.72 20.02
C MET A 1075 -21.62 -7.26 19.98
N ARG A 1076 -21.06 -7.65 18.82
CA ARG A 1076 -19.66 -8.09 18.75
C ARG A 1076 -18.65 -7.00 19.06
N LEU A 1077 -18.96 -5.73 18.76
CA LEU A 1077 -18.06 -4.61 19.06
C LEU A 1077 -18.15 -4.13 20.52
N ILE A 1078 -19.35 -4.09 21.10
CA ILE A 1078 -19.57 -3.52 22.44
C ILE A 1078 -19.60 -4.61 23.53
N TYR A 1079 -20.24 -5.73 23.23
CA TYR A 1079 -20.54 -6.80 24.21
C TYR A 1079 -19.38 -7.79 24.37
N ARG A 1080 -18.66 -8.10 23.28
CA ARG A 1080 -17.56 -9.08 23.30
C ARG A 1080 -16.38 -8.64 24.17
N PRO A 1081 -15.89 -7.37 24.12
CA PRO A 1081 -14.83 -6.94 25.02
C PRO A 1081 -15.23 -7.05 26.51
N MET A 1082 -16.49 -6.72 26.82
CA MET A 1082 -17.04 -6.87 28.17
C MET A 1082 -17.07 -8.35 28.61
N LEU A 1083 -17.47 -9.28 27.72
CA LEU A 1083 -17.43 -10.72 28.01
C LEU A 1083 -15.99 -11.21 28.22
N SER A 1084 -15.03 -10.76 27.40
CA SER A 1084 -13.62 -11.10 27.57
C SER A 1084 -13.08 -10.63 28.92
N TYR A 1085 -13.41 -9.41 29.33
CA TYR A 1085 -13.12 -8.91 30.69
C TYR A 1085 -13.72 -9.83 31.78
N CYS A 1086 -14.97 -10.28 31.62
CA CYS A 1086 -15.62 -11.16 32.60
C CYS A 1086 -14.94 -12.54 32.68
N ILE A 1087 -14.53 -13.12 31.54
CA ILE A 1087 -13.78 -14.39 31.50
C ILE A 1087 -12.42 -14.23 32.17
N TRP A 1088 -11.64 -13.20 31.83
CA TRP A 1088 -10.36 -12.93 32.46
C TRP A 1088 -10.50 -12.71 33.98
N LYS A 1089 -11.52 -11.96 34.40
CA LYS A 1089 -11.85 -11.79 35.82
C LYS A 1089 -12.17 -13.11 36.52
N ALA A 1090 -12.91 -14.01 35.85
CA ALA A 1090 -13.22 -15.34 36.36
C ALA A 1090 -11.97 -16.23 36.48
N ILE A 1091 -11.12 -16.26 35.45
CA ILE A 1091 -9.84 -16.99 35.45
C ILE A 1091 -8.95 -16.48 36.59
N LEU A 1092 -8.77 -15.16 36.72
CA LEU A 1092 -7.97 -14.56 37.78
C LEU A 1092 -8.52 -14.88 39.18
N ARG A 1093 -9.84 -14.92 39.35
CA ARG A 1093 -10.47 -15.33 40.63
C ARG A 1093 -10.27 -16.81 40.92
N ALA A 1094 -10.32 -17.67 39.90
CA ALA A 1094 -10.09 -19.12 40.05
C ALA A 1094 -8.64 -19.38 40.48
N ILE A 1095 -7.71 -18.69 39.83
CA ILE A 1095 -6.31 -18.69 40.20
C ILE A 1095 -6.09 -18.16 41.63
N LYS A 1096 -6.81 -17.11 42.05
CA LYS A 1096 -6.74 -16.57 43.41
C LYS A 1096 -7.33 -17.48 44.50
N GLY A 1097 -8.19 -18.42 44.13
CA GLY A 1097 -8.96 -19.23 45.08
C GLY A 1097 -9.94 -18.41 45.94
N ALA A 1098 -10.43 -17.28 45.42
CA ALA A 1098 -11.32 -16.39 46.15
C ALA A 1098 -12.79 -16.85 46.06
N TRP A 1099 -13.50 -16.86 47.20
CA TRP A 1099 -14.95 -17.10 47.23
C TRP A 1099 -15.72 -15.92 46.61
N VAL A 1100 -16.79 -16.22 45.88
CA VAL A 1100 -17.71 -15.20 45.33
C VAL A 1100 -19.10 -15.44 45.94
N SER A 1101 -19.60 -14.48 46.72
CA SER A 1101 -20.93 -14.56 47.34
C SER A 1101 -22.06 -14.29 46.34
N TRP A 1102 -23.29 -14.65 46.73
CA TRP A 1102 -24.52 -14.32 46.00
C TRP A 1102 -24.70 -12.80 45.95
N GLY A 1103 -24.29 -12.19 44.83
CA GLY A 1103 -24.34 -10.73 44.64
C GLY A 1103 -25.70 -10.24 44.17
N LYS A 1104 -26.19 -9.16 44.81
CA LYS A 1104 -27.46 -8.47 44.52
C LYS A 1104 -27.54 -7.89 43.10
N LEU A 1105 -28.66 -8.10 42.42
CA LEU A 1105 -29.09 -7.40 41.20
C LEU A 1105 -30.26 -6.47 41.58
N GLU A 1106 -30.28 -5.22 41.10
CA GLU A 1106 -31.43 -4.32 41.32
C GLU A 1106 -32.57 -4.69 40.36
N ARG A 1107 -33.78 -4.90 40.91
CA ARG A 1107 -34.98 -5.29 40.15
C ARG A 1107 -35.86 -4.09 39.86
N THR A 1108 -36.46 -4.07 38.66
CA THR A 1108 -37.30 -2.96 38.17
C THR A 1108 -38.79 -3.31 38.10
N ALA A 1109 -39.16 -4.59 38.28
CA ALA A 1109 -40.54 -5.09 38.16
C ALA A 1109 -41.22 -4.70 36.83
N SER A 1110 -40.45 -4.75 35.75
CA SER A 1110 -40.83 -4.20 34.44
C SER A 1110 -41.26 -5.24 33.41
N VAL A 1111 -41.31 -6.52 33.79
CA VAL A 1111 -41.89 -7.59 32.96
C VAL A 1111 -43.40 -7.37 32.85
N PRO A 1112 -43.94 -7.17 31.63
CA PRO A 1112 -45.38 -6.98 31.45
C PRO A 1112 -46.12 -8.28 31.78
N MET A 1113 -47.13 -8.21 32.67
CA MET A 1113 -48.07 -9.31 32.86
C MET A 1113 -48.85 -9.51 31.56
N ARG A 1114 -48.45 -10.53 30.79
CA ARG A 1114 -49.24 -11.00 29.64
C ARG A 1114 -50.16 -12.09 30.17
N VAL A 1115 -51.43 -11.71 30.38
CA VAL A 1115 -52.54 -12.60 30.77
C VAL A 1115 -52.76 -13.67 29.71
#